data_AF-A0A381U4M2-F1
#
_entry.id   AF-A0A381U4M2-F1
#
_cell.length_a   1.000
_cell.length_b   1.000
_cell.length_c   1.000
_cell.angle_alpha   90.00
_cell.angle_beta   90.00
_cell.angle_gamma   90.00
#
_symmetry.space_group_name_H-M   'P 1'
#
loop_
_entity.id
_entity.type
_entity.pdbx_description
1 polymer ?
#
loop_
_entity_poly.entity_id
_entity_poly.type
_entity_poly.pdbx_seq_one_letter_code
_entity_poly.pdbx_strand_id
1 'polypeptide(L)'
;MNQMKSKYFLLVACLFLTNIFAATINIPADYATIQEGIDAAQDGDIVLVAQGTYYENLTINKEITLTSNADFDNIVGTEGWYNDTNIQQTIINGSVMDDPKKRSCLIIRDGDIQPTIKGLTFEGGVGTSMIFGSGCASGLPERSGGGILIYDAYPTINYNRFLSNGISSDTERGRKAAKTGGAIAHYEDAEVEFDEDRDNSSGNNRSSRNRPMSMNIQNNYFENNTSGNGQDFYSHGYDGSIDVSSSVFANIDCETNTVNDFVLNSLNDVADYVQEGIVGACIEEYDYYVSVSGDNDNSGTVTAPFATIGRALSFVKEVGDPTTIYVTAGVYSPDLTGEIFPINIPNNAHLIGEDPETTILDADADETKQAAVVIIKEVENLLLKNFTLSNGYSESNGCTGGGGLLVTADDMFNLSGDRMASNAVIENLIIENNHSHNGGGVSFFRVDGPSLSNVIIRNNTNSFMGAGIFHYGSSSTMNDVEIHGNVGFGSEFFGYPNMGHGGGIFFTGSDGTFTGINIYDNTAAMHGGGIGAEGRNGWTMTNSNISDNVAPGLAGGMWLWTNNNGSGDMEGASPTLTNVSIESNIASMDGGGVLVNNSNPVFENCLIKNNQTDQNGGGIAAWDYSLFVINDCIISENKTINGLGGGLYSTGLETHTTITNTTFSGNEAGGDAGGGICFWNSPIGILTNLTIVNNIASYGGGIHVWGLSSHIISNSTITGNSSEYGGGGINVFGSTGIAPSFATTHVINSIVWDNGIFSLYDEWANSVNTINLTYSNTDDSGWEDDQNISADPLFVDADGGDYNLQIVSPCIDAGTADINQDGTDDITDYIGLAPDMGAYENDLNILAPTGLQYSPQANSILLSWNGSPSFSYKIERSLSEDFSGAIDEFYSTSNNYTDTELEPAVEYFYRVTAVYGDIQGDPSDVISAMIVPVPAGLEFEVQYESVVLTWTADENATNYQIQRSRDPMFFGPSDLFYSTENNFTDNTPPAGIMHYYRITAYYGEHMSIPSENVSVIIVPAPVGVVYMVDESSVSLSWDQIDIATGYMIERSADSLFASDGVIFNVTENSFIDDNIDVGIMIYYRVSTFYGEHMSIPSEYVSVIIVPAPVGIVYTVDESSVSLTWDQIDIATSYVIERDTDSFFLADVEEFTSTENSFTDNSLEAEIEYYYRISAVCCDGDYSSSYSDVVSVMLTVMDVDPTASIPDTYSLQQNYPNPFNPTTQIRYGLKENAYVSINIYNL
;
A
#
# COMPACT_ATOMS: atom_id res chain seq x y z
N MET A 1 1.71 84.72 30.77
CA MET A 1 1.11 86.02 31.17
C MET A 1 1.29 86.19 32.67
N ASN A 2 1.72 87.37 33.15
CA ASN A 2 1.69 87.96 34.52
C ASN A 2 1.61 87.05 35.78
N GLN A 3 2.31 87.29 36.91
CA GLN A 3 3.36 88.27 37.28
C GLN A 3 3.98 87.89 38.66
N MET A 4 5.19 88.39 38.94
CA MET A 4 5.78 88.67 40.28
C MET A 4 5.69 87.62 41.42
N LYS A 5 6.82 86.94 41.68
CA LYS A 5 7.23 86.51 43.05
C LYS A 5 7.62 87.73 43.91
N SER A 6 7.50 87.68 45.23
CA SER A 6 7.89 88.81 46.12
C SER A 6 8.63 88.41 47.42
N LYS A 7 9.97 88.42 47.34
CA LYS A 7 10.98 88.84 48.36
C LYS A 7 11.12 88.12 49.72
N TYR A 8 12.32 88.33 50.31
CA TYR A 8 12.83 87.88 51.62
C TYR A 8 13.20 86.39 51.68
N PHE A 9 14.46 85.95 51.52
CA PHE A 9 15.80 86.57 51.65
C PHE A 9 16.32 86.74 53.09
N LEU A 10 17.52 86.15 53.32
CA LEU A 10 18.44 86.26 54.47
C LEU A 10 18.27 85.34 55.70
N LEU A 11 18.76 84.09 55.57
CA LEU A 11 19.74 83.57 56.54
C LEU A 11 20.73 82.61 55.85
N VAL A 12 21.83 83.15 55.32
CA VAL A 12 22.92 82.37 54.71
C VAL A 12 24.24 82.77 55.37
N ALA A 13 24.80 81.87 56.18
CA ALA A 13 26.22 81.82 56.54
C ALA A 13 26.53 80.48 57.23
N CYS A 14 27.58 79.80 56.76
CA CYS A 14 28.26 78.67 57.42
C CYS A 14 27.41 77.43 57.79
N LEU A 15 27.24 76.53 56.81
CA LEU A 15 27.73 75.15 56.92
C LEU A 15 27.98 74.63 55.48
N PHE A 16 29.19 74.09 55.28
CA PHE A 16 29.81 73.54 54.06
C PHE A 16 29.16 73.76 52.67
N LEU A 17 29.89 74.46 51.80
CA LEU A 17 29.98 74.01 50.40
C LEU A 17 30.84 72.74 50.38
N THR A 18 30.24 71.61 50.05
CA THR A 18 30.95 70.49 49.43
C THR A 18 30.86 70.70 47.91
N ASN A 19 32.00 70.96 47.26
CA ASN A 19 32.08 70.72 45.82
C ASN A 19 32.08 69.20 45.66
N ILE A 20 31.00 68.63 45.12
CA ILE A 20 31.00 67.25 44.68
C ILE A 20 31.82 67.21 43.39
N PHE A 21 33.12 66.94 43.55
CA PHE A 21 33.92 66.38 42.47
C PHE A 21 33.71 64.87 42.52
N ALA A 22 33.48 64.26 41.36
CA ALA A 22 33.58 62.81 41.20
C ALA A 22 34.91 62.32 41.80
N ALA A 23 34.84 61.42 42.76
CA ALA A 23 35.98 60.71 43.29
C ALA A 23 36.40 59.61 42.30
N THR A 24 37.70 59.27 42.30
CA THR A 24 38.20 58.07 41.63
C THR A 24 38.66 57.09 42.70
N ILE A 25 37.98 55.95 42.77
CA ILE A 25 38.24 54.84 43.68
C ILE A 25 39.02 53.78 42.91
N ASN A 26 40.23 53.43 43.36
CA ASN A 26 41.17 52.62 42.61
C ASN A 26 41.18 51.18 43.17
N ILE A 27 40.80 50.19 42.38
CA ILE A 27 40.75 48.78 42.81
C ILE A 27 41.98 48.02 42.28
N PRO A 28 42.78 47.31 43.11
CA PRO A 28 42.57 46.98 44.52
C PRO A 28 43.41 47.85 45.49
N ALA A 29 43.56 49.15 45.21
CA ALA A 29 44.49 50.04 45.93
C ALA A 29 43.83 50.77 47.11
N ASP A 30 42.57 51.19 46.96
CA ASP A 30 41.76 51.85 47.99
C ASP A 30 40.84 50.86 48.74
N TYR A 31 40.37 49.81 48.03
CA TYR A 31 39.54 48.71 48.53
C TYR A 31 40.04 47.37 47.97
N ALA A 32 39.72 46.24 48.59
CA ALA A 32 40.26 44.93 48.21
C ALA A 32 39.50 44.26 47.06
N THR A 33 38.18 44.49 46.97
CA THR A 33 37.30 43.94 45.94
C THR A 33 36.63 45.06 45.14
N ILE A 34 36.06 44.75 43.97
CA ILE A 34 35.32 45.73 43.16
C ILE A 34 34.02 46.12 43.88
N GLN A 35 33.30 45.17 44.49
CA GLN A 35 32.06 45.48 45.22
C GLN A 35 32.29 46.44 46.40
N GLU A 36 33.38 46.29 47.18
CA GLU A 36 33.73 47.25 48.24
C GLU A 36 33.89 48.68 47.70
N GLY A 37 34.41 48.83 46.48
CA GLY A 37 34.53 50.12 45.79
C GLY A 37 33.18 50.68 45.32
N ILE A 38 32.31 49.84 44.77
CA ILE A 38 30.95 50.22 44.35
C ILE A 38 30.12 50.65 45.56
N ASP A 39 30.22 49.93 46.69
CA ASP A 39 29.54 50.24 47.95
C ASP A 39 29.97 51.61 48.50
N ALA A 40 31.26 51.94 48.41
CA ALA A 40 31.84 53.20 48.84
C ALA A 40 31.55 54.40 47.92
N ALA A 41 31.28 54.17 46.64
CA ALA A 41 31.02 55.21 45.64
C ALA A 41 29.69 55.96 45.85
N GLN A 42 29.61 57.19 45.35
CA GLN A 42 28.39 58.00 45.22
C GLN A 42 28.06 58.26 43.74
N ASP A 43 26.85 58.75 43.46
CA ASP A 43 26.46 59.14 42.09
C ASP A 43 27.45 60.16 41.50
N GLY A 44 27.97 59.85 40.32
CA GLY A 44 29.00 60.58 39.60
C GLY A 44 30.44 60.07 39.81
N ASP A 45 30.70 59.21 40.81
CA ASP A 45 32.06 58.69 41.08
C ASP A 45 32.52 57.66 40.03
N ILE A 46 33.85 57.48 39.95
CA ILE A 46 34.53 56.53 39.06
C ILE A 46 35.15 55.41 39.89
N VAL A 47 34.73 54.17 39.65
CA VAL A 47 35.40 52.96 40.15
C VAL A 47 36.36 52.48 39.06
N LEU A 48 37.66 52.71 39.29
CA LEU A 48 38.76 52.43 38.36
C LEU A 48 39.45 51.12 38.72
N VAL A 49 39.24 50.09 37.90
CA VAL A 49 39.73 48.73 38.14
C VAL A 49 41.08 48.51 37.44
N ALA A 50 42.05 47.94 38.16
CA ALA A 50 43.35 47.55 37.63
C ALA A 50 43.28 46.25 36.80
N GLN A 51 44.41 45.89 36.19
CA GLN A 51 44.57 44.59 35.54
C GLN A 51 44.62 43.47 36.59
N GLY A 52 43.79 42.44 36.43
CA GLY A 52 43.60 41.29 37.31
C GLY A 52 42.34 40.51 36.93
N THR A 53 42.24 39.27 37.40
CA THR A 53 40.99 38.48 37.36
C THR A 53 40.29 38.58 38.71
N TYR A 54 39.09 39.16 38.69
CA TYR A 54 38.25 39.40 39.85
C TYR A 54 37.08 38.42 39.84
N TYR A 55 37.13 37.44 40.73
CA TYR A 55 36.05 36.46 40.91
C TYR A 55 34.99 37.07 41.84
N GLU A 56 34.02 37.78 41.27
CA GLU A 56 32.96 38.51 41.98
C GLU A 56 31.67 38.53 41.13
N ASN A 57 30.49 38.38 41.77
CA ASN A 57 29.19 38.69 41.15
C ASN A 57 28.72 40.07 41.64
N LEU A 58 28.93 41.10 40.83
CA LEU A 58 28.77 42.50 41.24
C LEU A 58 27.31 42.98 41.23
N THR A 59 27.01 44.06 41.96
CA THR A 59 25.73 44.78 41.89
C THR A 59 25.93 46.29 41.94
N ILE A 60 25.36 47.00 40.95
CA ILE A 60 25.33 48.46 40.85
C ILE A 60 23.88 48.95 40.95
N ASN A 61 23.64 49.89 41.87
CA ASN A 61 22.36 50.59 42.09
C ASN A 61 22.54 52.13 42.21
N LYS A 62 23.53 52.67 41.48
CA LYS A 62 23.99 54.07 41.52
C LYS A 62 24.45 54.53 40.13
N GLU A 63 24.43 55.83 39.87
CA GLU A 63 24.99 56.43 38.64
C GLU A 63 26.52 56.57 38.73
N ILE A 64 27.26 55.45 38.67
CA ILE A 64 28.73 55.44 38.68
C ILE A 64 29.31 55.15 37.29
N THR A 65 30.61 55.45 37.11
CA THR A 65 31.41 54.89 36.01
C THR A 65 32.25 53.73 36.52
N LEU A 66 31.98 52.50 36.08
CA LEU A 66 32.87 51.35 36.28
C LEU A 66 33.78 51.21 35.05
N THR A 67 35.10 51.32 35.23
CA THR A 67 36.04 51.37 34.10
C THR A 67 37.38 50.72 34.41
N SER A 68 38.05 50.16 33.41
CA SER A 68 39.47 49.82 33.52
C SER A 68 40.38 51.03 33.25
N ASN A 69 41.70 50.80 33.30
CA ASN A 69 42.76 51.76 32.99
C ASN A 69 43.02 51.95 31.47
N ALA A 70 42.10 51.54 30.59
CA ALA A 70 42.22 51.71 29.15
C ALA A 70 42.29 53.19 28.72
N ASP A 71 43.13 53.51 27.72
CA ASP A 71 43.34 54.87 27.23
C ASP A 71 42.33 55.23 26.13
N PHE A 72 41.09 55.55 26.55
CA PHE A 72 39.97 55.86 25.66
C PHE A 72 40.25 57.00 24.67
N ASP A 73 41.10 57.97 25.02
CA ASP A 73 41.50 59.06 24.10
C ASP A 73 42.30 58.55 22.89
N ASN A 74 42.88 57.34 22.98
CA ASN A 74 43.65 56.69 21.93
C ASN A 74 42.96 55.46 21.29
N ILE A 75 41.98 54.81 21.94
CA ILE A 75 41.29 53.62 21.38
C ILE A 75 39.90 53.89 20.78
N VAL A 76 39.22 54.99 21.13
CA VAL A 76 37.87 55.31 20.60
C VAL A 76 37.92 55.49 19.08
N GLY A 77 37.07 54.75 18.37
CA GLY A 77 37.04 54.75 16.91
C GLY A 77 38.25 54.09 16.23
N THR A 78 39.02 53.26 16.94
CA THR A 78 40.11 52.46 16.35
C THR A 78 39.68 51.02 16.09
N GLU A 79 40.02 50.50 14.92
CA GLU A 79 39.84 49.09 14.59
C GLU A 79 40.72 48.22 15.50
N GLY A 80 40.14 47.15 16.05
CA GLY A 80 40.86 46.24 16.94
C GLY A 80 41.01 46.70 18.39
N TRP A 81 40.26 47.72 18.85
CA TRP A 81 40.28 48.24 20.23
C TRP A 81 40.14 47.14 21.31
N TYR A 82 39.44 46.04 21.00
CA TYR A 82 39.26 44.86 21.86
C TYR A 82 40.55 44.06 22.12
N ASN A 83 41.66 44.47 21.50
CA ASN A 83 43.02 43.99 21.78
C ASN A 83 43.82 44.88 22.74
N ASP A 84 43.22 45.94 23.31
CA ASP A 84 43.92 46.71 24.36
C ASP A 84 44.19 45.86 25.60
N THR A 85 45.43 45.90 26.07
CA THR A 85 45.90 45.06 27.18
C THR A 85 45.17 45.35 28.49
N ASN A 86 44.67 46.57 28.73
CA ASN A 86 43.89 46.86 29.94
C ASN A 86 42.50 46.22 29.86
N ILE A 87 41.86 46.27 28.69
CA ILE A 87 40.55 45.65 28.47
C ILE A 87 40.66 44.13 28.59
N GLN A 88 41.64 43.52 27.93
CA GLN A 88 41.84 42.06 27.96
C GLN A 88 42.28 41.53 29.33
N GLN A 89 42.93 42.34 30.18
CA GLN A 89 43.48 41.90 31.47
C GLN A 89 42.74 42.45 32.69
N THR A 90 41.71 43.28 32.53
CA THR A 90 40.76 43.63 33.60
C THR A 90 39.51 42.77 33.45
N ILE A 91 39.54 41.60 34.09
CA ILE A 91 38.57 40.52 33.92
C ILE A 91 37.67 40.41 35.16
N ILE A 92 36.36 40.48 34.97
CA ILE A 92 35.34 40.19 35.98
C ILE A 92 34.77 38.81 35.65
N ASN A 93 35.11 37.82 36.47
CA ASN A 93 34.74 36.42 36.23
C ASN A 93 33.59 36.00 37.15
N GLY A 94 32.45 35.65 36.54
CA GLY A 94 31.20 35.33 37.24
C GLY A 94 31.10 33.90 37.77
N SER A 95 32.14 33.06 37.64
CA SER A 95 32.11 31.64 38.02
C SER A 95 32.16 31.37 39.53
N VAL A 96 31.83 32.37 40.35
CA VAL A 96 31.71 32.27 41.81
C VAL A 96 30.48 31.43 42.17
N MET A 97 30.55 30.78 43.34
CA MET A 97 29.60 29.77 43.81
C MET A 97 29.04 30.07 45.20
N ASP A 98 29.34 31.26 45.76
CA ASP A 98 29.01 31.62 47.14
C ASP A 98 27.49 31.86 47.33
N ASP A 99 26.80 32.32 46.28
CA ASP A 99 25.34 32.24 46.16
C ASP A 99 25.00 31.54 44.82
N PRO A 100 24.29 30.40 44.83
CA PRO A 100 23.95 29.69 43.60
C PRO A 100 22.91 30.41 42.74
N LYS A 101 22.15 31.36 43.30
CA LYS A 101 21.19 32.19 42.55
C LYS A 101 21.93 33.29 41.79
N LYS A 102 22.90 33.93 42.46
CA LYS A 102 23.68 35.04 41.92
C LYS A 102 24.84 34.58 41.04
N ARG A 103 24.60 34.48 39.73
CA ARG A 103 25.60 33.95 38.78
C ARG A 103 25.87 34.82 37.56
N SER A 104 25.27 36.02 37.45
CA SER A 104 25.75 37.06 36.52
C SER A 104 27.10 37.63 36.96
N CYS A 105 27.97 38.07 36.04
CA CYS A 105 29.21 38.75 36.43
C CYS A 105 28.92 40.14 37.05
N LEU A 106 27.91 40.84 36.54
CA LEU A 106 27.44 42.13 37.06
C LEU A 106 25.90 42.24 36.92
N ILE A 107 25.24 42.71 37.97
CA ILE A 107 23.83 43.11 37.97
C ILE A 107 23.75 44.64 38.05
N ILE A 108 23.00 45.28 37.16
CA ILE A 108 22.74 46.73 37.15
C ILE A 108 21.25 46.92 37.37
N ARG A 109 20.84 47.55 38.48
CA ARG A 109 19.42 47.57 38.84
C ARG A 109 18.93 48.74 39.67
N ASP A 110 17.60 48.85 39.70
CA ASP A 110 16.76 49.68 40.56
C ASP A 110 16.77 51.19 40.25
N GLY A 111 15.64 51.73 39.78
CA GLY A 111 15.31 53.15 39.81
C GLY A 111 15.73 53.96 38.57
N ASP A 112 15.56 53.41 37.37
CA ASP A 112 15.88 54.01 36.06
C ASP A 112 17.33 54.54 35.94
N ILE A 113 18.30 53.92 36.62
CA ILE A 113 19.69 54.39 36.66
C ILE A 113 20.40 54.23 35.30
N GLN A 114 21.38 55.11 35.03
CA GLN A 114 22.14 55.14 33.76
C GLN A 114 23.66 55.15 34.01
N PRO A 115 24.22 54.14 34.71
CA PRO A 115 25.66 54.06 34.93
C PRO A 115 26.43 53.79 33.63
N THR A 116 27.74 54.09 33.63
CA THR A 116 28.64 53.82 32.49
C THR A 116 29.57 52.66 32.80
N ILE A 117 29.56 51.62 31.97
CA ILE A 117 30.37 50.40 32.12
C ILE A 117 31.28 50.28 30.90
N LYS A 118 32.61 50.35 31.08
CA LYS A 118 33.52 50.35 29.92
C LYS A 118 34.93 49.82 30.14
N GLY A 119 35.50 49.21 29.10
CA GLY A 119 36.88 48.75 29.09
C GLY A 119 37.14 47.48 29.89
N LEU A 120 36.12 46.63 30.13
CA LEU A 120 36.19 45.45 30.98
C LEU A 120 36.04 44.17 30.13
N THR A 121 36.54 43.03 30.63
CA THR A 121 36.20 41.70 30.12
C THR A 121 35.28 40.99 31.12
N PHE A 122 34.16 40.43 30.66
CA PHE A 122 33.21 39.63 31.43
C PHE A 122 33.22 38.19 30.94
N GLU A 123 33.41 37.22 31.83
CA GLU A 123 33.51 35.79 31.49
C GLU A 123 32.95 34.85 32.57
N GLY A 124 32.47 33.67 32.16
CA GLY A 124 32.15 32.56 33.07
C GLY A 124 30.97 32.77 34.02
N GLY A 125 30.21 33.86 33.89
CA GLY A 125 28.90 34.00 34.54
C GLY A 125 27.82 33.22 33.80
N VAL A 126 26.86 32.63 34.52
CA VAL A 126 25.84 31.71 33.97
C VAL A 126 24.39 32.17 34.16
N GLY A 127 24.22 33.45 34.51
CA GLY A 127 22.93 34.14 34.61
C GLY A 127 22.29 34.06 36.00
N THR A 128 21.82 35.20 36.50
CA THR A 128 21.20 35.31 37.82
C THR A 128 19.77 34.78 37.82
N SER A 129 19.36 34.14 38.93
CA SER A 129 18.04 33.55 39.08
C SER A 129 16.96 34.59 39.39
N MET A 130 15.94 34.65 38.54
CA MET A 130 14.79 35.57 38.62
C MET A 130 13.49 34.79 38.63
N ILE A 131 12.42 35.37 39.17
CA ILE A 131 11.08 34.79 39.25
C ILE A 131 10.14 35.64 38.38
N PHE A 132 9.63 35.06 37.29
CA PHE A 132 8.69 35.73 36.39
C PHE A 132 7.25 35.42 36.78
N GLY A 133 6.50 36.44 37.19
CA GLY A 133 5.07 36.33 37.48
C GLY A 133 4.22 36.69 36.26
N SER A 134 4.04 35.77 35.31
CA SER A 134 3.06 36.00 34.23
C SER A 134 1.63 35.95 34.80
N GLY A 135 0.70 36.71 34.21
CA GLY A 135 -0.70 36.80 34.68
C GLY A 135 -1.51 35.50 34.68
N CYS A 136 -0.93 34.39 34.21
CA CYS A 136 -1.54 33.06 34.17
C CYS A 136 -0.80 31.99 35.00
N ALA A 137 0.44 32.22 35.45
CA ALA A 137 1.27 31.21 36.12
C ALA A 137 1.88 31.70 37.43
N SER A 138 2.02 30.83 38.42
CA SER A 138 2.72 31.14 39.67
C SER A 138 4.22 31.29 39.42
N GLY A 139 4.82 32.37 39.93
CA GLY A 139 6.17 32.82 39.59
C GLY A 139 7.24 31.72 39.42
N LEU A 140 7.87 31.70 38.24
CA LEU A 140 8.78 30.62 37.81
C LEU A 140 10.27 31.04 37.80
N PRO A 141 11.18 30.19 38.30
CA PRO A 141 12.60 30.51 38.42
C PRO A 141 13.39 30.32 37.11
N GLU A 142 13.68 31.41 36.41
CA GLU A 142 14.54 31.42 35.21
C GLU A 142 15.93 32.00 35.52
N ARG A 143 16.88 31.87 34.57
CA ARG A 143 18.19 32.52 34.62
C ARG A 143 18.42 33.38 33.40
N SER A 144 18.98 34.59 33.59
CA SER A 144 19.32 35.47 32.47
C SER A 144 20.57 36.32 32.74
N GLY A 145 21.15 36.87 31.68
CA GLY A 145 22.22 37.87 31.75
C GLY A 145 23.53 37.29 32.26
N GLY A 146 24.16 36.36 31.51
CA GLY A 146 25.36 35.66 31.96
C GLY A 146 26.53 36.59 32.28
N GLY A 147 26.86 37.50 31.36
CA GLY A 147 27.80 38.59 31.62
C GLY A 147 27.16 39.68 32.49
N ILE A 148 26.20 40.41 31.94
CA ILE A 148 25.45 41.47 32.62
C ILE A 148 23.95 41.17 32.65
N LEU A 149 23.33 41.38 33.80
CA LEU A 149 21.88 41.46 33.94
C LEU A 149 21.47 42.90 34.28
N ILE A 150 20.48 43.43 33.57
CA ILE A 150 19.98 44.79 33.70
C ILE A 150 18.48 44.76 34.05
N TYR A 151 18.06 45.50 35.06
CA TYR A 151 16.66 45.53 35.54
C TYR A 151 16.24 46.92 36.04
N ASP A 152 15.18 47.50 35.47
CA ASP A 152 14.74 48.89 35.75
C ASP A 152 15.91 49.89 35.65
N ALA A 153 16.76 49.72 34.63
CA ALA A 153 18.00 50.46 34.45
C ALA A 153 18.41 50.52 32.96
N TYR A 154 19.04 51.62 32.56
CA TYR A 154 19.36 51.93 31.15
C TYR A 154 20.83 52.38 31.04
N PRO A 155 21.79 51.48 31.30
CA PRO A 155 23.21 51.81 31.34
C PRO A 155 23.76 52.18 29.96
N THR A 156 24.89 52.87 29.96
CA THR A 156 25.78 52.97 28.80
C THR A 156 26.85 51.90 28.94
N ILE A 157 26.85 50.90 28.06
CA ILE A 157 27.80 49.78 28.08
C ILE A 157 28.59 49.85 26.78
N ASN A 158 29.87 50.20 26.81
CA ASN A 158 30.69 50.27 25.60
C ASN A 158 32.17 49.94 25.84
N TYR A 159 32.86 49.47 24.80
CA TYR A 159 34.26 49.03 24.86
C TYR A 159 34.50 47.87 25.85
N ASN A 160 33.54 46.96 26.03
CA ASN A 160 33.68 45.75 26.87
C ASN A 160 33.75 44.48 26.02
N ARG A 161 34.34 43.42 26.58
CA ARG A 161 34.38 42.06 26.00
C ARG A 161 33.48 41.12 26.80
N PHE A 162 32.70 40.29 26.12
CA PHE A 162 31.83 39.28 26.71
C PHE A 162 32.21 37.92 26.11
N LEU A 163 32.83 37.07 26.92
CA LEU A 163 33.44 35.81 26.49
C LEU A 163 32.85 34.63 27.26
N SER A 164 32.35 33.61 26.56
CA SER A 164 31.96 32.34 27.18
C SER A 164 31.02 32.49 28.40
N ASN A 165 30.05 33.40 28.31
CA ASN A 165 29.02 33.59 29.34
C ASN A 165 27.75 32.81 29.00
N GLY A 166 26.97 32.51 30.03
CA GLY A 166 25.61 31.97 29.94
C GLY A 166 25.50 30.44 30.02
N ILE A 167 26.60 29.69 30.17
CA ILE A 167 26.56 28.24 30.44
C ILE A 167 27.65 27.79 31.43
N SER A 168 27.30 26.87 32.33
CA SER A 168 28.21 26.31 33.34
C SER A 168 29.14 25.24 32.77
N SER A 169 30.33 25.11 33.38
CA SER A 169 31.28 24.03 33.07
C SER A 169 30.63 22.65 33.18
N ASP A 170 31.08 21.72 32.34
CA ASP A 170 30.54 20.37 32.15
C ASP A 170 30.66 19.46 33.40
N THR A 171 31.26 19.97 34.48
CA THR A 171 31.38 19.30 35.78
C THR A 171 30.32 19.75 36.80
N GLU A 172 29.54 20.79 36.49
CA GLU A 172 28.41 21.24 37.32
C GLU A 172 27.17 20.38 37.04
N ARG A 173 26.80 19.52 38.00
CA ARG A 173 25.67 18.59 37.85
C ARG A 173 24.35 19.33 37.66
N GLY A 174 23.59 18.98 36.62
CA GLY A 174 22.37 19.71 36.27
C GLY A 174 22.72 20.96 35.46
N ARG A 175 23.42 20.83 34.32
CA ARG A 175 24.21 21.91 33.67
C ARG A 175 23.38 23.21 33.61
N LYS A 176 23.89 24.28 34.23
CA LYS A 176 23.15 25.54 34.40
C LYS A 176 23.46 26.49 33.26
N ALA A 177 22.41 26.98 32.61
CA ALA A 177 22.51 27.97 31.55
C ALA A 177 21.55 29.14 31.79
N ALA A 178 21.82 30.26 31.12
CA ALA A 178 20.89 31.35 30.96
C ALA A 178 19.83 30.96 29.92
N LYS A 179 18.54 31.05 30.27
CA LYS A 179 17.44 30.89 29.31
C LYS A 179 17.45 32.05 28.31
N THR A 180 17.81 33.25 28.75
CA THR A 180 17.91 34.46 27.90
C THR A 180 19.17 35.29 28.18
N GLY A 181 19.73 35.93 27.16
CA GLY A 181 20.83 36.90 27.31
C GLY A 181 22.13 36.29 27.82
N GLY A 182 22.83 35.51 26.99
CA GLY A 182 24.10 34.88 27.36
C GLY A 182 25.16 35.90 27.76
N ALA A 183 25.40 36.94 26.96
CA ALA A 183 26.22 38.09 27.37
C ALA A 183 25.44 39.14 28.18
N ILE A 184 24.32 39.66 27.66
CA ILE A 184 23.51 40.71 28.32
C ILE A 184 22.03 40.34 28.29
N ALA A 185 21.33 40.54 29.41
CA ALA A 185 19.86 40.55 29.45
C ALA A 185 19.32 41.84 30.07
N HIS A 186 18.22 42.37 29.53
CA HIS A 186 17.56 43.59 30.00
C HIS A 186 16.07 43.37 30.27
N TYR A 187 15.59 43.92 31.40
CA TYR A 187 14.19 43.88 31.83
C TYR A 187 13.72 45.26 32.32
N GLU A 188 12.64 45.76 31.73
CA GLU A 188 12.05 47.07 32.08
C GLU A 188 11.07 47.01 33.27
N ASP A 189 10.28 45.95 33.38
CA ASP A 189 9.09 45.91 34.24
C ASP A 189 9.34 45.29 35.64
N ALA A 190 8.49 45.67 36.59
CA ALA A 190 8.53 45.28 37.99
C ALA A 190 7.77 43.96 38.31
N GLU A 191 7.34 43.19 37.29
CA GLU A 191 6.72 41.87 37.44
C GLU A 191 7.76 40.72 37.56
N VAL A 192 9.05 41.06 37.69
CA VAL A 192 10.16 40.14 37.93
C VAL A 192 10.68 40.27 39.38
N GLU A 193 10.56 39.21 40.18
CA GLU A 193 11.14 39.17 41.54
C GLU A 193 12.50 38.46 41.57
N PHE A 194 13.51 39.05 42.19
CA PHE A 194 14.80 38.39 42.39
C PHE A 194 14.73 37.41 43.56
N ASP A 195 15.02 36.13 43.30
CA ASP A 195 15.03 35.08 44.34
C ASP A 195 16.19 35.28 45.36
N GLU A 196 17.14 36.18 45.06
CA GLU A 196 18.15 36.71 45.99
C GLU A 196 17.56 37.66 47.05
N ASP A 197 16.61 38.52 46.68
CA ASP A 197 16.08 39.58 47.55
C ASP A 197 14.88 39.15 48.40
N ARG A 198 14.33 37.95 48.19
CA ARG A 198 13.05 37.52 48.78
C ARG A 198 12.96 37.56 50.32
N ASP A 199 14.10 37.54 51.02
CA ASP A 199 14.18 37.67 52.48
C ASP A 199 14.46 39.12 52.97
N ASN A 200 14.62 40.08 52.06
CA ASN A 200 14.81 41.52 52.34
C ASN A 200 13.59 42.34 51.89
N SER A 201 13.25 43.39 52.64
CA SER A 201 12.18 44.31 52.22
C SER A 201 12.67 45.22 51.09
N SER A 202 12.25 44.93 49.85
CA SER A 202 12.58 45.72 48.65
C SER A 202 12.15 47.19 48.83
N GLY A 203 13.16 48.07 48.94
CA GLY A 203 12.97 49.49 49.13
C GLY A 203 12.60 50.17 47.81
N ASN A 204 11.31 50.13 47.47
CA ASN A 204 10.73 50.56 46.18
C ASN A 204 10.90 52.08 45.91
N ASN A 205 12.14 52.51 45.67
CA ASN A 205 12.58 53.87 45.39
C ASN A 205 12.46 54.18 43.90
N ARG A 206 11.24 54.05 43.34
CA ARG A 206 10.94 54.55 41.98
C ARG A 206 11.42 55.99 41.87
N SER A 207 12.39 56.22 40.99
CA SER A 207 13.05 57.52 40.89
C SER A 207 12.18 58.50 40.09
N SER A 208 12.70 59.70 39.83
CA SER A 208 12.07 60.67 38.92
C SER A 208 12.96 60.97 37.71
N ARG A 209 13.74 59.96 37.28
CA ARG A 209 14.54 60.01 36.06
C ARG A 209 13.64 59.81 34.84
N ASN A 210 14.17 60.16 33.67
CA ASN A 210 13.55 59.85 32.39
C ASN A 210 14.31 58.69 31.76
N ARG A 211 13.59 57.66 31.34
CA ARG A 211 14.10 56.58 30.49
C ARG A 211 14.60 57.14 29.16
N PRO A 212 15.71 56.62 28.59
CA PRO A 212 16.20 57.06 27.30
C PRO A 212 15.39 56.42 26.17
N MET A 213 15.28 57.11 25.03
CA MET A 213 14.67 56.57 23.79
C MET A 213 15.60 55.61 23.03
N SER A 214 16.86 55.52 23.47
CA SER A 214 17.87 54.62 22.93
C SER A 214 18.88 54.24 24.01
N MET A 215 19.16 52.95 24.16
CA MET A 215 20.16 52.41 25.09
C MET A 215 21.50 52.22 24.35
N ASN A 216 22.59 52.81 24.86
CA ASN A 216 23.89 52.79 24.20
C ASN A 216 24.69 51.54 24.59
N ILE A 217 24.69 50.55 23.69
CA ILE A 217 25.41 49.26 23.78
C ILE A 217 26.49 49.19 22.67
N GLN A 218 26.92 50.34 22.15
CA GLN A 218 27.83 50.42 21.00
C GLN A 218 29.25 49.93 21.33
N ASN A 219 30.01 49.52 20.32
CA ASN A 219 31.44 49.18 20.44
C ASN A 219 31.73 48.12 21.54
N ASN A 220 30.92 47.08 21.69
CA ASN A 220 31.28 45.92 22.52
C ASN A 220 31.85 44.77 21.68
N TYR A 221 32.37 43.72 22.31
CA TYR A 221 32.94 42.55 21.66
C TYR A 221 32.32 41.29 22.26
N PHE A 222 31.72 40.45 21.44
CA PHE A 222 30.94 39.28 21.83
C PHE A 222 31.52 38.01 21.20
N GLU A 223 31.85 37.01 22.02
CA GLU A 223 32.48 35.76 21.57
C GLU A 223 32.03 34.57 22.44
N ASN A 224 31.54 33.50 21.81
CA ASN A 224 31.17 32.22 22.43
C ASN A 224 30.22 32.29 23.66
N ASN A 225 29.40 33.34 23.79
CA ASN A 225 28.32 33.36 24.77
C ASN A 225 27.19 32.38 24.36
N THR A 226 26.29 32.03 25.28
CA THR A 226 25.25 31.01 25.06
C THR A 226 24.02 31.27 25.91
N SER A 227 22.83 31.24 25.30
CA SER A 227 21.52 31.17 25.98
C SER A 227 20.50 30.48 25.07
N GLY A 228 19.29 30.20 25.56
CA GLY A 228 18.20 29.63 24.76
C GLY A 228 17.53 30.65 23.82
N ASN A 229 17.67 31.94 24.13
CA ASN A 229 17.26 33.06 23.28
C ASN A 229 18.18 34.28 23.53
N GLY A 230 18.39 35.13 22.52
CA GLY A 230 19.24 36.32 22.59
C GLY A 230 20.65 36.03 23.11
N GLN A 231 21.44 35.26 22.37
CA GLN A 231 22.76 34.76 22.75
C GLN A 231 23.68 35.85 23.34
N ASP A 232 23.69 37.04 22.74
CA ASP A 232 24.50 38.17 23.17
C ASP A 232 23.67 39.30 23.78
N PHE A 233 22.47 39.57 23.27
CA PHE A 233 21.53 40.49 23.93
C PHE A 233 20.10 39.96 23.90
N TYR A 234 19.44 39.96 25.07
CA TYR A 234 18.00 39.79 25.20
C TYR A 234 17.37 41.00 25.89
N SER A 235 16.20 41.44 25.42
CA SER A 235 15.43 42.54 26.03
C SER A 235 13.96 42.18 26.26
N HIS A 236 13.38 42.75 27.32
CA HIS A 236 11.99 42.57 27.70
C HIS A 236 11.38 43.88 28.23
N GLY A 237 10.22 44.26 27.68
CA GLY A 237 9.43 45.44 28.10
C GLY A 237 9.92 46.81 27.60
N TYR A 238 11.09 46.91 26.98
CA TYR A 238 11.63 48.20 26.52
C TYR A 238 11.04 48.64 25.18
N ASP A 239 10.31 49.76 25.14
CA ASP A 239 9.70 50.36 23.93
C ASP A 239 10.65 51.32 23.16
N GLY A 240 11.96 51.15 23.35
CA GLY A 240 13.00 51.99 22.76
C GLY A 240 14.03 51.20 21.97
N SER A 241 14.95 51.92 21.33
CA SER A 241 15.99 51.30 20.49
C SER A 241 17.20 50.83 21.29
N ILE A 242 17.77 49.68 20.97
CA ILE A 242 19.00 49.17 21.57
C ILE A 242 20.13 49.30 20.53
N ASP A 243 21.02 50.26 20.77
CA ASP A 243 22.04 50.65 19.82
C ASP A 243 23.34 49.87 20.06
N VAL A 244 23.52 48.78 19.31
CA VAL A 244 24.70 47.90 19.34
C VAL A 244 25.74 48.28 18.29
N SER A 245 25.57 49.42 17.60
CA SER A 245 26.40 49.86 16.46
C SER A 245 27.90 49.81 16.72
N SER A 246 28.68 49.51 15.68
CA SER A 246 30.15 49.34 15.75
C SER A 246 30.66 48.28 16.75
N SER A 247 29.79 47.38 17.24
CA SER A 247 30.20 46.21 18.02
C SER A 247 30.76 45.09 17.15
N VAL A 248 31.50 44.19 17.78
CA VAL A 248 32.06 42.98 17.18
C VAL A 248 31.27 41.78 17.68
N PHE A 249 30.69 41.01 16.76
CA PHE A 249 30.06 39.71 17.05
C PHE A 249 30.95 38.58 16.52
N ALA A 250 30.74 37.36 17.02
CA ALA A 250 31.53 36.20 16.59
C ALA A 250 31.39 35.96 15.07
N ASN A 251 30.14 35.92 14.59
CA ASN A 251 29.78 35.83 13.18
C ASN A 251 28.70 36.86 12.84
N ILE A 252 28.60 37.25 11.58
CA ILE A 252 27.52 38.09 11.02
C ILE A 252 27.10 37.57 9.64
N ASP A 253 25.87 37.86 9.22
CA ASP A 253 25.52 37.80 7.81
C ASP A 253 26.14 39.02 7.11
N CYS A 254 27.13 38.77 6.24
CA CYS A 254 27.85 39.82 5.51
C CYS A 254 27.08 40.38 4.31
N GLU A 255 25.91 39.83 3.95
CA GLU A 255 25.04 40.41 2.91
C GLU A 255 24.16 41.52 3.49
N THR A 256 23.55 41.30 4.66
CA THR A 256 22.76 42.30 5.40
C THR A 256 23.63 43.23 6.25
N ASN A 257 24.75 42.72 6.77
CA ASN A 257 25.54 43.29 7.88
C ASN A 257 24.74 43.30 9.20
N THR A 258 24.00 42.21 9.46
CA THR A 258 23.26 41.96 10.70
C THR A 258 23.65 40.62 11.35
N VAL A 259 23.25 40.43 12.61
CA VAL A 259 23.04 39.11 13.22
C VAL A 259 21.55 38.81 13.33
N ASN A 260 21.22 37.51 13.46
CA ASN A 260 19.85 37.01 13.52
C ASN A 260 19.20 37.14 14.91
N ASP A 261 17.89 36.88 14.97
CA ASP A 261 17.07 37.04 16.18
C ASP A 261 17.38 36.04 17.30
N PHE A 262 18.17 34.99 17.03
CA PHE A 262 18.71 34.12 18.08
C PHE A 262 19.90 34.78 18.80
N VAL A 263 20.65 35.68 18.13
CA VAL A 263 21.80 36.40 18.70
C VAL A 263 21.37 37.67 19.45
N LEU A 264 20.46 38.46 18.85
CA LEU A 264 19.88 39.67 19.43
C LEU A 264 18.35 39.54 19.43
N ASN A 265 17.73 39.44 20.61
CA ASN A 265 16.29 39.22 20.69
C ASN A 265 15.58 40.26 21.57
N SER A 266 14.38 40.68 21.16
CA SER A 266 13.44 41.38 22.03
C SER A 266 12.20 40.50 22.17
N LEU A 267 11.70 40.30 23.39
CA LEU A 267 10.44 39.57 23.52
C LEU A 267 9.31 40.39 22.86
N ASN A 268 8.61 39.75 21.92
CA ASN A 268 7.50 40.32 21.15
C ASN A 268 7.90 41.58 20.35
N ASP A 269 9.17 41.69 19.94
CA ASP A 269 9.74 42.77 19.12
C ASP A 269 9.43 44.21 19.58
N VAL A 270 9.33 44.39 20.90
CA VAL A 270 9.06 45.69 21.53
C VAL A 270 10.26 46.66 21.40
N ALA A 271 11.50 46.15 21.25
CA ALA A 271 12.73 46.95 21.15
C ALA A 271 13.46 46.77 19.80
N ASP A 272 13.63 47.87 19.05
CA ASP A 272 14.40 47.91 17.79
C ASP A 272 15.93 47.77 18.05
N TYR A 273 16.60 46.77 17.48
CA TYR A 273 18.07 46.71 17.49
C TYR A 273 18.71 47.52 16.37
N VAL A 274 19.50 48.54 16.71
CA VAL A 274 20.27 49.34 15.73
C VAL A 274 21.66 48.74 15.56
N GLN A 275 21.86 48.06 14.42
CA GLN A 275 23.06 47.28 14.11
C GLN A 275 24.06 48.04 13.18
N GLU A 276 24.13 49.37 13.19
CA GLU A 276 24.92 50.11 12.19
C GLU A 276 26.44 49.83 12.30
N GLY A 277 27.01 49.26 11.24
CA GLY A 277 28.46 49.05 11.12
C GLY A 277 29.05 48.06 12.11
N ILE A 278 28.27 47.07 12.56
CA ILE A 278 28.81 45.91 13.28
C ILE A 278 29.80 45.12 12.39
N VAL A 279 30.67 44.33 13.02
CA VAL A 279 31.64 43.47 12.32
C VAL A 279 31.74 42.09 12.98
N GLY A 280 32.17 41.07 12.22
CA GLY A 280 32.39 39.72 12.71
C GLY A 280 33.04 38.84 11.63
N ALA A 281 33.09 37.52 11.85
CA ALA A 281 33.37 36.60 10.75
C ALA A 281 32.14 36.51 9.83
N CYS A 282 32.34 36.42 8.50
CA CYS A 282 31.21 36.20 7.60
C CYS A 282 30.71 34.76 7.69
N ILE A 283 29.38 34.60 7.77
CA ILE A 283 28.72 33.30 7.58
C ILE A 283 28.79 32.96 6.08
N GLU A 284 29.69 32.03 5.73
CA GLU A 284 30.01 31.64 4.33
C GLU A 284 29.55 30.20 3.99
N GLU A 285 29.14 29.41 5.00
CA GLU A 285 28.64 28.04 4.85
C GLU A 285 27.11 28.00 5.06
N TYR A 286 26.43 27.09 4.35
CA TYR A 286 24.97 26.90 4.41
C TYR A 286 24.56 25.57 5.06
N ASP A 287 25.53 24.67 5.31
CA ASP A 287 25.30 23.31 5.85
C ASP A 287 26.09 23.15 7.16
N TYR A 288 25.40 23.11 8.30
CA TYR A 288 25.98 22.88 9.62
C TYR A 288 25.56 21.54 10.22
N TYR A 289 26.42 20.96 11.06
CA TYR A 289 26.27 19.63 11.63
C TYR A 289 26.35 19.67 13.15
N VAL A 290 25.39 19.01 13.81
CA VAL A 290 25.27 18.89 15.27
C VAL A 290 25.29 17.41 15.66
N SER A 291 25.98 17.08 16.74
CA SER A 291 26.04 15.72 17.27
C SER A 291 26.15 15.68 18.79
N VAL A 292 25.54 14.69 19.43
CA VAL A 292 25.75 14.35 20.86
C VAL A 292 27.20 14.05 21.25
N SER A 293 28.11 13.98 20.28
CA SER A 293 29.56 13.82 20.47
C SER A 293 30.41 14.97 19.91
N GLY A 294 29.76 16.06 19.50
CA GLY A 294 30.40 17.29 19.02
C GLY A 294 30.95 18.19 20.13
N ASP A 295 31.37 19.39 19.74
CA ASP A 295 31.92 20.43 20.63
C ASP A 295 31.53 21.81 20.07
N ASN A 296 31.15 22.76 20.93
CA ASN A 296 30.74 24.10 20.49
C ASN A 296 31.92 25.03 20.14
N ASP A 297 33.15 24.60 20.44
CA ASP A 297 34.40 25.18 19.93
C ASP A 297 34.81 24.63 18.54
N ASN A 298 34.09 23.64 17.99
CA ASN A 298 34.31 23.17 16.61
C ASN A 298 33.77 24.17 15.57
N SER A 299 33.97 23.85 14.28
CA SER A 299 33.51 24.66 13.13
C SER A 299 32.12 24.26 12.58
N GLY A 300 31.42 23.31 13.21
CA GLY A 300 30.11 22.84 12.73
C GLY A 300 30.12 21.98 11.46
N THR A 301 31.28 21.46 11.03
CA THR A 301 31.39 20.63 9.81
C THR A 301 31.14 19.14 10.10
N VAL A 302 30.86 18.33 9.07
CA VAL A 302 30.67 16.85 9.19
C VAL A 302 31.76 16.16 10.03
N THR A 303 33.01 16.62 9.95
CA THR A 303 34.16 16.05 10.67
C THR A 303 34.46 16.72 12.02
N ALA A 304 33.78 17.82 12.33
CA ALA A 304 33.90 18.58 13.58
C ALA A 304 32.56 19.27 13.86
N PRO A 305 31.52 18.51 14.27
CA PRO A 305 30.18 19.05 14.50
C PRO A 305 30.08 19.82 15.81
N PHE A 306 29.07 20.69 15.92
CA PHE A 306 28.68 21.34 17.16
C PHE A 306 28.09 20.34 18.17
N ALA A 307 28.10 20.68 19.46
CA ALA A 307 27.44 19.89 20.51
C ALA A 307 25.96 20.22 20.68
N THR A 308 25.55 21.47 20.39
CA THR A 308 24.17 21.93 20.57
C THR A 308 23.59 22.60 19.32
N ILE A 309 22.27 22.48 19.16
CA ILE A 309 21.48 23.10 18.10
C ILE A 309 21.49 24.61 18.25
N GLY A 310 21.35 25.14 19.48
CA GLY A 310 21.45 26.57 19.74
C GLY A 310 22.79 27.19 19.27
N ARG A 311 23.88 26.43 19.27
CA ARG A 311 25.16 26.88 18.70
C ARG A 311 25.13 26.94 17.16
N ALA A 312 24.42 26.04 16.50
CA ALA A 312 24.24 26.11 15.04
C ALA A 312 23.28 27.25 14.63
N LEU A 313 22.25 27.54 15.43
CA LEU A 313 21.31 28.64 15.17
C LEU A 313 21.99 30.02 15.14
N SER A 314 23.09 30.22 15.89
CA SER A 314 23.92 31.43 15.80
C SER A 314 24.72 31.60 14.48
N PHE A 315 24.52 30.72 13.51
CA PHE A 315 25.08 30.80 12.15
C PHE A 315 23.98 30.80 11.05
N VAL A 316 22.70 30.93 11.41
CA VAL A 316 21.63 31.09 10.41
C VAL A 316 21.71 32.48 9.76
N LYS A 317 21.61 32.54 8.43
CA LYS A 317 21.53 33.78 7.66
C LYS A 317 20.10 34.28 7.51
N GLU A 318 19.92 35.58 7.69
CA GLU A 318 18.63 36.28 7.53
C GLU A 318 18.09 36.21 6.11
N VAL A 319 18.97 36.20 5.10
CA VAL A 319 18.57 36.27 3.68
C VAL A 319 19.39 35.31 2.79
N GLY A 320 18.82 34.99 1.64
CA GLY A 320 19.46 34.17 0.60
C GLY A 320 18.91 32.74 0.58
N ASP A 321 19.79 31.77 0.33
CA ASP A 321 19.46 30.35 0.47
C ASP A 321 19.37 29.98 1.97
N PRO A 322 18.48 29.05 2.39
CA PRO A 322 18.31 28.68 3.79
C PRO A 322 19.53 27.99 4.39
N THR A 323 19.78 28.27 5.67
CA THR A 323 20.82 27.58 6.45
C THR A 323 20.28 26.24 6.93
N THR A 324 20.88 25.14 6.48
CA THR A 324 20.50 23.77 6.85
C THR A 324 21.34 23.26 8.02
N ILE A 325 20.68 22.75 9.07
CA ILE A 325 21.31 22.22 10.27
C ILE A 325 20.94 20.73 10.37
N TYR A 326 21.92 19.87 10.11
CA TYR A 326 21.81 18.42 10.19
C TYR A 326 22.16 17.92 11.59
N VAL A 327 21.24 17.18 12.21
CA VAL A 327 21.41 16.69 13.59
C VAL A 327 21.48 15.16 13.60
N THR A 328 22.62 14.59 14.01
CA THR A 328 22.82 13.13 14.04
C THR A 328 21.95 12.46 15.11
N ALA A 329 21.60 11.19 14.93
CA ALA A 329 20.84 10.40 15.90
C ALA A 329 21.45 10.48 17.32
N GLY A 330 20.59 10.65 18.32
CA GLY A 330 20.94 10.87 19.73
C GLY A 330 19.86 11.65 20.49
N VAL A 331 20.05 11.78 21.81
CA VAL A 331 19.17 12.60 22.68
C VAL A 331 19.87 13.91 23.00
N TYR A 332 19.22 15.02 22.67
CA TYR A 332 19.67 16.39 22.92
C TYR A 332 18.87 16.96 24.09
N SER A 333 19.55 17.19 25.21
CA SER A 333 18.94 17.64 26.46
C SER A 333 19.91 18.48 27.31
N PRO A 334 19.42 19.25 28.31
CA PRO A 334 20.28 20.08 29.15
C PRO A 334 21.36 19.29 29.91
N ASP A 335 21.06 18.05 30.31
CA ASP A 335 21.98 17.20 31.10
C ASP A 335 22.89 16.29 30.24
N LEU A 336 22.59 16.11 28.95
CA LEU A 336 23.39 15.26 28.05
C LEU A 336 24.29 16.07 27.10
N THR A 337 23.74 17.07 26.41
CA THR A 337 24.48 17.92 25.45
C THR A 337 24.65 19.35 25.95
N GLY A 338 23.82 19.79 26.90
CA GLY A 338 23.69 21.20 27.28
C GLY A 338 22.83 22.01 26.33
N GLU A 339 21.93 21.35 25.60
CA GLU A 339 20.89 22.04 24.83
C GLU A 339 20.00 22.87 25.78
N ILE A 340 19.54 24.04 25.32
CA ILE A 340 18.74 24.96 26.13
C ILE A 340 17.35 25.07 25.51
N PHE A 341 16.33 24.87 26.34
CA PHE A 341 14.94 24.83 25.91
C PHE A 341 14.16 26.05 26.44
N PRO A 342 13.18 26.59 25.67
CA PRO A 342 12.78 26.16 24.33
C PRO A 342 13.84 26.48 23.26
N ILE A 343 13.90 25.64 22.23
CA ILE A 343 14.66 25.96 21.01
C ILE A 343 13.82 26.94 20.18
N ASN A 344 14.28 28.18 20.10
CA ASN A 344 13.67 29.23 19.30
C ASN A 344 14.34 29.23 17.93
N ILE A 345 13.63 28.83 16.87
CA ILE A 345 14.20 28.74 15.52
C ILE A 345 13.91 30.05 14.77
N PRO A 346 14.93 30.80 14.30
CA PRO A 346 14.74 32.02 13.53
C PRO A 346 14.30 31.71 12.09
N ASN A 347 13.99 32.75 11.33
CA ASN A 347 13.65 32.64 9.90
C ASN A 347 14.81 32.03 9.07
N ASN A 348 14.48 31.51 7.89
CA ASN A 348 15.41 30.99 6.89
C ASN A 348 16.29 29.80 7.35
N ALA A 349 15.81 29.03 8.34
CA ALA A 349 16.48 27.86 8.92
C ALA A 349 15.79 26.53 8.57
N HIS A 350 16.56 25.54 8.13
CA HIS A 350 16.08 24.17 7.89
C HIS A 350 16.74 23.23 8.92
N LEU A 351 16.02 22.86 9.98
CA LEU A 351 16.50 21.96 11.04
C LEU A 351 16.06 20.52 10.75
N ILE A 352 17.01 19.63 10.48
CA ILE A 352 16.77 18.28 9.95
C ILE A 352 17.52 17.23 10.78
N GLY A 353 16.78 16.36 11.45
CA GLY A 353 17.31 15.18 12.14
C GLY A 353 17.66 14.03 11.19
N GLU A 354 18.45 13.08 11.66
CA GLU A 354 18.81 11.87 10.91
C GLU A 354 17.59 10.97 10.69
N ASP A 355 16.80 10.76 11.74
CA ASP A 355 15.60 9.91 11.80
C ASP A 355 14.79 10.22 13.08
N PRO A 356 13.44 10.30 13.05
CA PRO A 356 12.64 10.78 14.18
C PRO A 356 12.60 9.83 15.38
N GLU A 357 12.67 8.51 15.17
CA GLU A 357 12.67 7.50 16.26
C GLU A 357 14.00 7.49 17.03
N THR A 358 15.03 8.19 16.52
CA THR A 358 16.38 8.19 17.09
C THR A 358 16.99 9.57 17.31
N THR A 359 16.42 10.64 16.75
CA THR A 359 16.87 12.04 16.93
C THR A 359 15.88 12.75 17.85
N ILE A 360 16.18 12.77 19.15
CA ILE A 360 15.22 13.15 20.20
C ILE A 360 15.63 14.48 20.82
N LEU A 361 14.72 15.44 20.79
CA LEU A 361 14.79 16.69 21.54
C LEU A 361 14.02 16.46 22.85
N ASP A 362 14.75 16.42 23.96
CA ASP A 362 14.23 16.12 25.29
C ASP A 362 14.46 17.35 26.18
N ALA A 363 13.37 18.09 26.43
CA ALA A 363 13.45 19.31 27.22
C ALA A 363 13.70 19.05 28.72
N ASP A 364 13.54 17.81 29.20
CA ASP A 364 13.59 17.43 30.62
C ASP A 364 12.74 18.38 31.49
N ALA A 365 11.59 18.88 30.99
CA ALA A 365 10.83 19.92 31.68
C ALA A 365 9.79 19.33 32.66
N ASP A 366 9.46 20.11 33.69
CA ASP A 366 8.48 19.77 34.71
C ASP A 366 7.79 21.04 35.24
N GLU A 367 6.87 20.88 36.21
CA GLU A 367 6.13 21.98 36.86
C GLU A 367 7.02 23.12 37.40
N THR A 368 8.29 22.85 37.67
CA THR A 368 9.28 23.80 38.22
C THR A 368 10.24 24.38 37.18
N LYS A 369 10.59 23.63 36.13
CA LYS A 369 11.58 24.02 35.10
C LYS A 369 10.98 24.82 33.95
N GLN A 370 9.76 24.44 33.53
CA GLN A 370 8.89 25.12 32.56
C GLN A 370 9.57 25.60 31.26
N ALA A 371 9.55 24.73 30.25
CA ALA A 371 9.98 25.01 28.88
C ALA A 371 9.15 24.19 27.88
N ALA A 372 8.77 24.81 26.75
CA ALA A 372 8.36 24.06 25.56
C ALA A 372 9.59 23.43 24.88
N VAL A 373 9.42 22.47 23.98
CA VAL A 373 10.56 21.88 23.24
C VAL A 373 10.99 22.82 22.10
N VAL A 374 10.06 23.23 21.22
CA VAL A 374 10.34 24.13 20.09
C VAL A 374 9.33 25.28 20.03
N ILE A 375 9.82 26.49 19.76
CA ILE A 375 9.00 27.67 19.45
C ILE A 375 9.43 28.22 18.08
N ILE A 376 8.44 28.50 17.25
CA ILE A 376 8.58 29.13 15.93
C ILE A 376 7.69 30.38 15.92
N LYS A 377 8.28 31.50 15.46
CA LYS A 377 7.59 32.79 15.35
C LYS A 377 7.75 33.36 13.94
N GLU A 378 6.64 33.83 13.36
CA GLU A 378 6.55 34.61 12.10
C GLU A 378 7.63 34.35 11.03
N VAL A 379 7.83 33.09 10.63
CA VAL A 379 8.87 32.69 9.65
C VAL A 379 8.35 32.71 8.20
N GLU A 380 9.14 33.24 7.27
CA GLU A 380 8.84 33.14 5.83
C GLU A 380 9.28 31.80 5.22
N ASN A 381 10.37 31.21 5.72
CA ASN A 381 10.98 29.98 5.21
C ASN A 381 11.58 29.16 6.36
N LEU A 382 10.93 28.06 6.76
CA LEU A 382 11.44 27.15 7.78
C LEU A 382 11.04 25.71 7.46
N LEU A 383 11.96 24.78 7.71
CA LEU A 383 11.70 23.33 7.70
C LEU A 383 12.12 22.74 9.05
N LEU A 384 11.22 22.04 9.74
CA LEU A 384 11.51 21.23 10.92
C LEU A 384 11.18 19.76 10.62
N LYS A 385 12.21 18.90 10.64
CA LYS A 385 12.06 17.54 10.09
C LYS A 385 12.83 16.45 10.83
N ASN A 386 12.27 15.24 10.91
CA ASN A 386 12.91 14.03 11.45
C ASN A 386 13.30 14.11 12.96
N PHE A 387 12.44 14.61 13.84
CA PHE A 387 12.68 14.62 15.30
C PHE A 387 11.56 13.98 16.11
N THR A 388 11.90 13.43 17.27
CA THR A 388 10.97 13.34 18.40
C THR A 388 11.07 14.61 19.24
N LEU A 389 9.95 15.28 19.53
CA LEU A 389 9.82 16.39 20.47
C LEU A 389 9.18 15.88 21.77
N SER A 390 9.93 15.92 22.88
CA SER A 390 9.53 15.23 24.10
C SER A 390 9.80 15.98 25.41
N ASN A 391 8.99 15.66 26.42
CA ASN A 391 9.09 16.12 27.81
C ASN A 391 9.10 17.66 27.96
N GLY A 392 8.47 18.39 27.05
CA GLY A 392 8.13 19.80 27.22
C GLY A 392 7.02 20.00 28.26
N TYR A 393 7.10 21.05 29.06
CA TYR A 393 6.12 21.42 30.08
C TYR A 393 6.00 22.96 30.08
N SER A 394 4.88 23.52 29.63
CA SER A 394 4.77 24.96 29.36
C SER A 394 3.44 25.61 29.81
N GLU A 395 2.97 25.29 31.02
CA GLU A 395 1.87 26.05 31.66
C GLU A 395 2.16 27.56 31.73
N SER A 396 3.44 27.96 31.79
CA SER A 396 3.90 29.35 31.64
C SER A 396 3.36 30.09 30.42
N ASN A 397 3.06 29.39 29.33
CA ASN A 397 2.61 29.98 28.07
C ASN A 397 1.13 30.39 28.10
N GLY A 398 0.38 29.95 29.13
CA GLY A 398 -1.02 30.29 29.34
C GLY A 398 -1.87 30.03 28.11
N CYS A 399 -2.71 31.01 27.73
CA CYS A 399 -3.64 30.87 26.60
C CYS A 399 -2.98 30.52 25.26
N THR A 400 -1.69 30.85 25.07
CA THR A 400 -0.91 30.53 23.86
C THR A 400 -0.60 29.04 23.74
N GLY A 401 -0.32 28.37 24.86
CA GLY A 401 -0.05 26.94 24.89
C GLY A 401 1.28 26.49 24.24
N GLY A 402 1.29 25.24 23.77
CA GLY A 402 2.40 24.62 23.03
C GLY A 402 3.45 24.00 23.95
N GLY A 403 3.29 22.71 24.27
CA GLY A 403 4.26 21.94 25.08
C GLY A 403 5.40 21.36 24.25
N GLY A 404 5.07 20.55 23.24
CA GLY A 404 6.04 20.06 22.27
C GLY A 404 6.45 21.15 21.28
N LEU A 405 5.47 21.70 20.57
CA LEU A 405 5.67 22.71 19.52
C LEU A 405 4.70 23.88 19.67
N LEU A 406 5.22 25.11 19.57
CA LEU A 406 4.42 26.33 19.43
C LEU A 406 4.76 27.01 18.11
N VAL A 407 3.74 27.31 17.29
CA VAL A 407 3.85 28.17 16.11
C VAL A 407 2.93 29.37 16.33
N THR A 408 3.50 30.57 16.45
CA THR A 408 2.79 31.76 16.96
C THR A 408 3.11 33.04 16.20
N ALA A 409 2.20 34.01 16.25
CA ALA A 409 2.51 35.42 16.07
C ALA A 409 3.43 35.93 17.21
N ASP A 410 4.17 37.00 16.96
CA ASP A 410 5.25 37.43 17.83
C ASP A 410 4.78 37.95 19.19
N ASP A 411 3.66 38.67 19.20
CA ASP A 411 2.97 39.17 20.38
C ASP A 411 2.16 38.07 21.09
N MET A 412 2.81 36.95 21.40
CA MET A 412 2.22 35.65 21.76
C MET A 412 1.12 35.70 22.84
N PHE A 413 1.20 36.62 23.81
CA PHE A 413 0.18 36.74 24.87
C PHE A 413 -1.04 37.60 24.50
N ASN A 414 -1.06 38.22 23.32
CA ASN A 414 -2.18 39.03 22.85
C ASN A 414 -3.29 38.15 22.24
N LEU A 415 -4.45 38.12 22.92
CA LEU A 415 -5.67 37.45 22.46
C LEU A 415 -6.56 38.32 21.56
N SER A 416 -6.15 39.57 21.27
CA SER A 416 -6.88 40.53 20.43
C SER A 416 -6.04 41.05 19.26
N GLY A 417 -4.92 40.38 18.95
CA GLY A 417 -4.07 40.69 17.80
C GLY A 417 -4.65 40.14 16.50
N ASP A 418 -4.17 40.68 15.37
CA ASP A 418 -4.46 40.12 14.06
C ASP A 418 -3.72 38.78 13.85
N ARG A 419 -4.07 38.09 12.75
CA ARG A 419 -3.48 36.82 12.32
C ARG A 419 -2.30 37.09 11.38
N MET A 420 -1.14 36.51 11.68
CA MET A 420 0.15 36.81 11.07
C MET A 420 0.64 35.66 10.16
N ALA A 421 1.54 35.94 9.21
CA ALA A 421 2.06 34.92 8.31
C ALA A 421 3.20 34.12 8.97
N SER A 422 3.20 32.79 8.82
CA SER A 422 4.25 31.91 9.32
C SER A 422 4.24 30.59 8.53
N ASN A 423 5.07 30.49 7.48
CA ASN A 423 5.09 29.37 6.53
C ASN A 423 5.95 28.20 7.02
N ALA A 424 5.81 27.81 8.29
CA ALA A 424 6.56 26.71 8.88
C ALA A 424 6.17 25.35 8.26
N VAL A 425 7.13 24.68 7.64
CA VAL A 425 6.96 23.31 7.10
C VAL A 425 7.46 22.30 8.13
N ILE A 426 6.59 21.39 8.54
CA ILE A 426 6.82 20.44 9.64
C ILE A 426 6.57 19.02 9.11
N GLU A 427 7.62 18.19 9.03
CA GLU A 427 7.55 16.89 8.35
C GLU A 427 8.15 15.76 9.21
N ASN A 428 7.52 14.58 9.21
CA ASN A 428 8.12 13.37 9.79
C ASN A 428 8.56 13.56 11.25
N LEU A 429 7.66 14.05 12.10
CA LEU A 429 7.91 14.27 13.54
C LEU A 429 7.10 13.31 14.42
N ILE A 430 7.64 13.01 15.60
CA ILE A 430 6.90 12.46 16.73
C ILE A 430 6.84 13.53 17.81
N ILE A 431 5.69 13.78 18.42
CA ILE A 431 5.50 14.81 19.45
C ILE A 431 4.81 14.14 20.63
N GLU A 432 5.56 13.82 21.68
CA GLU A 432 5.07 12.95 22.75
C GLU A 432 5.44 13.32 24.20
N ASN A 433 4.54 12.94 25.11
CA ASN A 433 4.67 13.11 26.57
C ASN A 433 4.83 14.59 27.01
N ASN A 434 4.40 15.54 26.18
CA ASN A 434 4.48 16.97 26.48
C ASN A 434 3.25 17.47 27.26
N HIS A 435 3.38 18.61 27.92
CA HIS A 435 2.35 19.25 28.72
C HIS A 435 2.31 20.77 28.52
N SER A 436 1.11 21.37 28.49
CA SER A 436 0.92 22.82 28.45
C SER A 436 -0.49 23.20 28.87
N HIS A 437 -0.76 24.49 29.11
CA HIS A 437 -2.10 24.97 29.44
C HIS A 437 -3.11 24.67 28.30
N ASN A 438 -2.72 25.01 27.08
CA ASN A 438 -3.37 24.63 25.83
C ASN A 438 -2.35 23.94 24.92
N GLY A 439 -2.77 23.05 24.01
CA GLY A 439 -1.88 22.51 22.98
C GLY A 439 -0.71 21.73 23.56
N GLY A 440 -1.00 20.67 24.31
CA GLY A 440 0.01 19.87 25.01
C GLY A 440 1.10 19.38 24.05
N GLY A 441 0.70 18.75 22.93
CA GLY A 441 1.60 18.42 21.83
C GLY A 441 1.96 19.66 21.01
N VAL A 442 0.97 20.26 20.33
CA VAL A 442 1.15 21.37 19.38
C VAL A 442 0.19 22.52 19.67
N SER A 443 0.65 23.76 19.48
CA SER A 443 -0.23 24.94 19.41
C SER A 443 0.03 25.77 18.15
N PHE A 444 -1.04 26.17 17.48
CA PHE A 444 -1.06 27.21 16.44
C PHE A 444 -1.81 28.44 16.97
N PHE A 445 -1.12 29.57 17.10
CA PHE A 445 -1.67 30.77 17.72
C PHE A 445 -1.54 31.99 16.82
N ARG A 446 -2.67 32.42 16.24
CA ARG A 446 -2.80 33.55 15.30
C ARG A 446 -1.87 33.48 14.06
N VAL A 447 -1.76 32.31 13.43
CA VAL A 447 -0.86 32.09 12.27
C VAL A 447 -1.56 31.67 10.96
N ASP A 448 -0.94 32.03 9.84
CA ASP A 448 -1.32 31.68 8.46
C ASP A 448 -0.15 31.09 7.67
N GLY A 449 -0.34 29.91 7.07
CA GLY A 449 0.68 29.19 6.32
C GLY A 449 1.30 27.90 6.91
N PRO A 450 1.21 27.56 8.23
CA PRO A 450 1.87 26.34 8.72
C PRO A 450 1.36 25.05 8.07
N SER A 451 2.25 24.11 7.81
CA SER A 451 1.91 22.82 7.21
C SER A 451 2.56 21.63 7.92
N LEU A 452 1.75 20.63 8.27
CA LEU A 452 2.17 19.37 8.89
C LEU A 452 2.02 18.21 7.90
N SER A 453 3.02 17.34 7.82
CA SER A 453 2.93 16.08 7.06
C SER A 453 3.62 14.90 7.74
N ASN A 454 2.96 13.73 7.79
CA ASN A 454 3.48 12.52 8.41
C ASN A 454 3.93 12.75 9.87
N VAL A 455 3.03 13.24 10.72
CA VAL A 455 3.33 13.62 12.12
C VAL A 455 2.52 12.78 13.09
N ILE A 456 3.17 12.28 14.15
CA ILE A 456 2.53 11.52 15.24
C ILE A 456 2.50 12.40 16.51
N ILE A 457 1.32 12.61 17.10
CA ILE A 457 1.11 13.47 18.27
C ILE A 457 0.44 12.63 19.37
N ARG A 458 1.22 12.15 20.36
CA ARG A 458 0.74 11.11 21.29
C ARG A 458 1.11 11.30 22.76
N ASN A 459 0.24 10.80 23.64
CA ASN A 459 0.43 10.85 25.11
C ASN A 459 0.64 12.26 25.70
N ASN A 460 0.30 13.33 24.96
CA ASN A 460 0.44 14.70 25.44
C ASN A 460 -0.76 15.07 26.33
N THR A 461 -0.60 16.08 27.18
CA THR A 461 -1.60 16.45 28.19
C THR A 461 -1.77 17.96 28.33
N ASN A 462 -2.91 18.39 28.90
CA ASN A 462 -3.14 19.81 29.18
C ASN A 462 -3.97 20.07 30.45
N SER A 463 -4.05 21.34 30.85
CA SER A 463 -4.99 21.82 31.87
C SER A 463 -6.22 22.57 31.33
N PHE A 464 -6.33 22.80 30.02
CA PHE A 464 -7.49 23.47 29.41
C PHE A 464 -7.88 22.90 28.02
N MET A 465 -7.38 23.42 26.89
CA MET A 465 -7.90 23.10 25.55
C MET A 465 -6.89 22.45 24.60
N GLY A 466 -7.31 21.43 23.84
CA GLY A 466 -6.49 20.76 22.82
C GLY A 466 -5.30 19.99 23.41
N ALA A 467 -5.46 18.75 23.88
CA ALA A 467 -4.34 18.06 24.54
C ALA A 467 -3.29 17.56 23.52
N GLY A 468 -3.73 17.07 22.35
CA GLY A 468 -2.86 16.87 21.19
C GLY A 468 -2.53 18.19 20.49
N ILE A 469 -3.51 18.85 19.89
CA ILE A 469 -3.38 20.13 19.16
C ILE A 469 -4.36 21.19 19.72
N PHE A 470 -3.87 22.39 19.97
CA PHE A 470 -4.68 23.61 20.09
C PHE A 470 -4.48 24.50 18.87
N HIS A 471 -5.57 25.06 18.34
CA HIS A 471 -5.55 25.79 17.09
C HIS A 471 -6.46 27.02 17.21
N TYR A 472 -5.85 28.18 17.42
CA TYR A 472 -6.49 29.44 17.81
C TYR A 472 -6.23 30.53 16.79
N GLY A 473 -7.27 31.16 16.26
CA GLY A 473 -7.14 32.30 15.33
C GLY A 473 -6.32 32.00 14.07
N SER A 474 -6.24 30.73 13.66
CA SER A 474 -5.21 30.23 12.74
C SER A 474 -5.80 29.48 11.55
N SER A 475 -4.96 29.17 10.56
CA SER A 475 -5.25 28.14 9.55
C SER A 475 -3.95 27.49 9.10
N SER A 476 -4.05 26.19 8.85
CA SER A 476 -2.94 25.31 8.54
C SER A 476 -3.37 24.24 7.53
N THR A 477 -2.40 23.56 6.94
CA THR A 477 -2.62 22.35 6.14
C THR A 477 -2.07 21.15 6.90
N MET A 478 -2.85 20.08 7.06
CA MET A 478 -2.39 18.83 7.71
C MET A 478 -2.64 17.64 6.79
N ASN A 479 -1.62 16.83 6.55
CA ASN A 479 -1.71 15.59 5.77
C ASN A 479 -1.09 14.42 6.54
N ASP A 480 -1.76 13.27 6.59
CA ASP A 480 -1.23 12.04 7.20
C ASP A 480 -0.75 12.27 8.64
N VAL A 481 -1.64 12.78 9.52
CA VAL A 481 -1.33 13.11 10.92
C VAL A 481 -2.06 12.17 11.87
N GLU A 482 -1.33 11.53 12.77
CA GLU A 482 -1.83 10.61 13.78
C GLU A 482 -1.86 11.30 15.14
N ILE A 483 -3.01 11.31 15.82
CA ILE A 483 -3.24 12.05 17.07
C ILE A 483 -3.89 11.11 18.07
N HIS A 484 -3.12 10.56 19.01
CA HIS A 484 -3.64 9.48 19.84
C HIS A 484 -3.18 9.40 21.30
N GLY A 485 -4.06 8.92 22.18
CA GLY A 485 -3.77 8.76 23.61
C GLY A 485 -3.52 10.07 24.37
N ASN A 486 -3.87 11.23 23.80
CA ASN A 486 -3.70 12.53 24.45
C ASN A 486 -4.83 12.76 25.48
N VAL A 487 -4.51 13.37 26.63
CA VAL A 487 -5.44 13.48 27.77
C VAL A 487 -5.50 14.91 28.32
N GLY A 488 -6.67 15.55 28.17
CA GLY A 488 -6.94 16.82 28.82
C GLY A 488 -7.48 16.64 30.23
N PHE A 489 -6.86 17.30 31.22
CA PHE A 489 -7.31 17.24 32.62
C PHE A 489 -8.38 18.30 32.96
N GLY A 490 -8.33 19.44 32.27
CA GLY A 490 -9.23 20.57 32.48
C GLY A 490 -8.99 21.33 33.79
N SER A 491 -9.60 22.51 33.91
CA SER A 491 -9.41 23.44 35.03
C SER A 491 -10.73 24.09 35.50
N GLU A 492 -10.72 24.77 36.64
CA GLU A 492 -11.93 25.45 37.15
C GLU A 492 -12.13 26.79 36.41
N PHE A 493 -13.18 26.88 35.59
CA PHE A 493 -13.48 28.07 34.79
C PHE A 493 -14.93 28.53 35.03
N PHE A 494 -15.11 29.80 35.39
CA PHE A 494 -16.38 30.40 35.83
C PHE A 494 -17.19 29.58 36.89
N GLY A 495 -16.53 28.73 37.67
CA GLY A 495 -17.15 27.88 38.69
C GLY A 495 -17.65 26.52 38.18
N TYR A 496 -17.37 26.17 36.94
CA TYR A 496 -17.46 24.80 36.44
C TYR A 496 -16.12 24.08 36.68
N PRO A 497 -16.10 22.94 37.38
CA PRO A 497 -14.88 22.16 37.56
C PRO A 497 -14.53 21.39 36.28
N ASN A 498 -13.23 21.23 36.02
CA ASN A 498 -12.67 20.42 34.93
C ASN A 498 -13.14 20.84 33.52
N MET A 499 -13.31 22.14 33.26
CA MET A 499 -13.53 22.61 31.89
C MET A 499 -12.28 22.34 31.05
N GLY A 500 -12.48 21.64 29.93
CA GLY A 500 -11.45 21.35 28.94
C GLY A 500 -12.02 20.55 27.77
N HIS A 501 -11.68 20.95 26.56
CA HIS A 501 -12.29 20.47 25.32
C HIS A 501 -11.22 20.11 24.28
N GLY A 502 -11.51 19.13 23.42
CA GLY A 502 -10.56 18.65 22.41
C GLY A 502 -9.43 17.83 23.05
N GLY A 503 -9.65 16.53 23.26
CA GLY A 503 -8.57 15.62 23.67
C GLY A 503 -7.53 15.50 22.56
N GLY A 504 -7.97 15.16 21.34
CA GLY A 504 -7.15 15.20 20.13
C GLY A 504 -6.86 16.64 19.67
N ILE A 505 -7.88 17.35 19.18
CA ILE A 505 -7.76 18.72 18.63
C ILE A 505 -8.79 19.67 19.26
N PHE A 506 -8.41 20.92 19.53
CA PHE A 506 -9.36 22.01 19.77
C PHE A 506 -9.19 23.17 18.76
N PHE A 507 -10.25 23.49 18.03
CA PHE A 507 -10.32 24.61 17.08
C PHE A 507 -11.11 25.80 17.65
N THR A 508 -10.58 27.02 17.51
CA THR A 508 -11.35 28.23 17.77
C THR A 508 -10.94 29.39 16.86
N GLY A 509 -11.93 30.05 16.24
CA GLY A 509 -11.72 31.09 15.23
C GLY A 509 -10.74 30.67 14.13
N SER A 510 -10.89 29.44 13.63
CA SER A 510 -9.84 28.72 12.90
C SER A 510 -10.37 27.88 11.74
N ASP A 511 -9.62 27.93 10.64
CA ASP A 511 -9.88 27.20 9.39
C ASP A 511 -8.74 26.21 9.09
N GLY A 512 -8.80 25.52 7.95
CA GLY A 512 -7.71 24.67 7.47
C GLY A 512 -8.17 23.58 6.50
N THR A 513 -7.20 22.85 5.94
CA THR A 513 -7.44 21.68 5.08
C THR A 513 -6.72 20.47 5.67
N PHE A 514 -7.48 19.41 5.94
CA PHE A 514 -7.02 18.26 6.73
C PHE A 514 -7.30 16.96 5.98
N THR A 515 -6.28 16.16 5.69
CA THR A 515 -6.41 14.92 4.90
C THR A 515 -5.65 13.77 5.55
N GLY A 516 -6.24 12.57 5.61
CA GLY A 516 -5.54 11.40 6.20
C GLY A 516 -5.30 11.53 7.71
N ILE A 517 -6.15 12.27 8.43
CA ILE A 517 -5.97 12.48 9.88
C ILE A 517 -6.58 11.31 10.64
N ASN A 518 -5.83 10.73 11.59
CA ASN A 518 -6.28 9.62 12.43
C ASN A 518 -6.29 10.07 13.90
N ILE A 519 -7.47 10.33 14.44
CA ILE A 519 -7.67 10.86 15.80
C ILE A 519 -8.31 9.78 16.68
N TYR A 520 -7.53 9.11 17.55
CA TYR A 520 -8.06 7.99 18.33
C TYR A 520 -7.52 7.82 19.75
N ASP A 521 -8.20 7.07 20.62
CA ASP A 521 -7.83 6.87 22.04
C ASP A 521 -7.67 8.18 22.87
N ASN A 522 -8.12 9.34 22.39
CA ASN A 522 -7.95 10.62 23.10
C ASN A 522 -9.07 10.84 24.14
N THR A 523 -8.74 11.51 25.25
CA THR A 523 -9.68 11.83 26.32
C THR A 523 -9.75 13.33 26.57
N ALA A 524 -10.94 13.91 26.49
CA ALA A 524 -11.20 15.29 26.91
C ALA A 524 -11.64 15.35 28.38
N ALA A 525 -11.39 16.48 29.05
CA ALA A 525 -11.88 16.70 30.43
C ALA A 525 -13.42 16.82 30.49
N MET A 526 -14.01 17.44 29.46
CA MET A 526 -15.43 17.78 29.42
C MET A 526 -16.11 17.46 28.09
N HIS A 527 -15.63 17.97 26.94
CA HIS A 527 -16.32 17.80 25.64
C HIS A 527 -15.35 17.55 24.47
N GLY A 528 -15.78 16.78 23.47
CA GLY A 528 -15.00 16.56 22.25
C GLY A 528 -13.72 15.77 22.53
N GLY A 529 -13.84 14.47 22.80
CA GLY A 529 -12.69 13.59 23.04
C GLY A 529 -11.70 13.62 21.86
N GLY A 530 -12.19 13.45 20.63
CA GLY A 530 -11.41 13.60 19.41
C GLY A 530 -11.21 15.07 19.05
N ILE A 531 -12.29 15.77 18.69
CA ILE A 531 -12.28 17.19 18.27
C ILE A 531 -13.27 18.01 19.10
N GLY A 532 -12.85 19.18 19.58
CA GLY A 532 -13.76 20.27 19.96
C GLY A 532 -13.59 21.47 19.01
N ALA A 533 -14.67 22.17 18.69
CA ALA A 533 -14.62 23.38 17.85
C ALA A 533 -15.62 24.45 18.31
N GLU A 534 -15.13 25.68 18.51
CA GLU A 534 -15.97 26.87 18.78
C GLU A 534 -15.80 27.98 17.73
N GLY A 535 -16.92 28.58 17.32
CA GLY A 535 -16.94 29.85 16.59
C GLY A 535 -16.98 29.72 15.06
N ARG A 536 -16.74 30.83 14.35
CA ARG A 536 -16.74 30.90 12.87
C ARG A 536 -15.53 30.12 12.32
N ASN A 537 -15.74 28.83 12.07
CA ASN A 537 -14.73 27.88 11.59
C ASN A 537 -15.32 27.12 10.39
N GLY A 538 -14.66 27.18 9.23
CA GLY A 538 -15.08 26.58 7.96
C GLY A 538 -14.05 25.61 7.37
N TRP A 539 -13.38 24.84 8.22
CA TRP A 539 -12.36 23.88 7.80
C TRP A 539 -12.92 22.65 7.08
N THR A 540 -12.09 22.03 6.24
CA THR A 540 -12.44 20.81 5.49
C THR A 540 -11.59 19.63 5.97
N MET A 541 -12.22 18.49 6.28
CA MET A 541 -11.51 17.25 6.57
C MET A 541 -11.92 16.14 5.60
N THR A 542 -10.96 15.43 5.03
CA THR A 542 -11.22 14.35 4.06
C THR A 542 -10.41 13.09 4.35
N ASN A 543 -10.96 11.92 3.97
CA ASN A 543 -10.24 10.63 4.01
C ASN A 543 -9.61 10.34 5.40
N SER A 544 -10.36 10.59 6.48
CA SER A 544 -9.85 10.67 7.86
C SER A 544 -10.66 9.77 8.81
N ASN A 545 -10.10 9.43 9.98
CA ASN A 545 -10.75 8.64 11.03
C ASN A 545 -10.76 9.36 12.38
N ILE A 546 -11.87 9.28 13.09
CA ILE A 546 -12.05 9.78 14.46
C ILE A 546 -12.67 8.65 15.30
N SER A 547 -11.86 7.83 15.99
CA SER A 547 -12.37 6.63 16.67
C SER A 547 -11.96 6.46 18.13
N ASP A 548 -12.79 5.76 18.91
CA ASP A 548 -12.46 5.32 20.28
C ASP A 548 -12.17 6.46 21.29
N ASN A 549 -12.50 7.71 20.94
CA ASN A 549 -12.24 8.88 21.79
C ASN A 549 -13.34 9.06 22.86
N VAL A 550 -12.98 9.65 24.00
CA VAL A 550 -13.83 9.69 25.21
C VAL A 550 -14.04 11.12 25.74
N ALA A 551 -15.28 11.45 26.09
CA ALA A 551 -15.65 12.69 26.79
C ALA A 551 -16.61 12.43 27.98
N PRO A 552 -16.28 12.90 29.21
CA PRO A 552 -17.19 12.84 30.36
C PRO A 552 -18.46 13.71 30.26
N GLY A 553 -18.61 14.47 29.18
CA GLY A 553 -19.78 15.29 28.87
C GLY A 553 -20.29 15.01 27.45
N LEU A 554 -20.41 16.07 26.64
CA LEU A 554 -20.89 16.04 25.25
C LEU A 554 -19.80 15.55 24.28
N ALA A 555 -20.20 14.66 23.35
CA ALA A 555 -19.44 14.08 22.25
C ALA A 555 -18.05 13.50 22.53
N GLY A 556 -17.92 12.19 22.35
CA GLY A 556 -16.63 11.49 22.34
C GLY A 556 -15.84 11.82 21.07
N GLY A 557 -16.47 11.78 19.90
CA GLY A 557 -15.82 12.07 18.63
C GLY A 557 -15.65 13.58 18.39
N MET A 558 -16.72 14.28 18.06
CA MET A 558 -16.70 15.70 17.65
C MET A 558 -17.73 16.57 18.39
N TRP A 559 -17.27 17.61 19.08
CA TRP A 559 -18.10 18.64 19.70
C TRP A 559 -18.05 19.94 18.89
N LEU A 560 -19.15 20.32 18.24
CA LEU A 560 -19.30 21.53 17.42
C LEU A 560 -20.26 22.52 18.09
N TRP A 561 -19.75 23.71 18.43
CA TRP A 561 -20.47 24.69 19.24
C TRP A 561 -20.23 26.14 18.82
N THR A 562 -21.12 27.04 19.22
CA THR A 562 -20.84 28.48 19.32
C THR A 562 -21.76 29.17 20.32
N ASN A 563 -21.26 30.22 20.98
CA ASN A 563 -22.04 30.96 21.97
C ASN A 563 -23.07 31.90 21.30
N ASN A 564 -24.38 31.61 21.44
CA ASN A 564 -25.44 32.50 20.94
C ASN A 564 -25.65 33.70 21.88
N ASN A 565 -24.71 34.65 21.85
CA ASN A 565 -24.75 35.90 22.62
C ASN A 565 -25.71 36.96 22.01
N GLY A 566 -26.68 36.56 21.17
CA GLY A 566 -27.72 37.44 20.63
C GLY A 566 -27.24 38.48 19.62
N SER A 567 -26.08 38.27 19.00
CA SER A 567 -25.51 39.12 17.94
C SER A 567 -26.32 39.08 16.65
N GLY A 568 -26.99 37.97 16.36
CA GLY A 568 -27.72 37.71 15.11
C GLY A 568 -26.87 37.08 14.01
N ASP A 569 -25.57 36.86 14.26
CA ASP A 569 -24.65 36.17 13.35
C ASP A 569 -24.75 34.65 13.54
N MET A 570 -25.34 33.95 12.58
CA MET A 570 -25.72 32.52 12.66
C MET A 570 -24.62 31.57 12.14
N GLU A 571 -23.37 31.81 12.51
CA GLU A 571 -22.20 31.06 12.02
C GLU A 571 -21.39 30.47 13.18
N GLY A 572 -21.74 29.24 13.59
CA GLY A 572 -20.91 28.38 14.43
C GLY A 572 -19.96 27.50 13.63
N ALA A 573 -19.38 26.50 14.29
CA ALA A 573 -18.40 25.61 13.67
C ALA A 573 -19.05 24.79 12.57
N SER A 574 -18.71 25.07 11.31
CA SER A 574 -19.41 24.57 10.12
C SER A 574 -18.44 23.83 9.19
N PRO A 575 -17.83 22.71 9.67
CA PRO A 575 -16.86 21.97 8.88
C PRO A 575 -17.52 21.19 7.74
N THR A 576 -16.75 20.96 6.67
CA THR A 576 -17.12 19.99 5.63
C THR A 576 -16.30 18.71 5.83
N LEU A 577 -17.00 17.58 5.97
CA LEU A 577 -16.42 16.26 6.20
C LEU A 577 -16.77 15.36 5.01
N THR A 578 -15.75 14.94 4.25
CA THR A 578 -15.95 14.10 3.04
C THR A 578 -15.15 12.81 3.15
N ASN A 579 -15.79 11.65 3.11
CA ASN A 579 -15.14 10.34 3.35
C ASN A 579 -14.42 10.29 4.70
N VAL A 580 -15.13 10.61 5.79
CA VAL A 580 -14.63 10.55 7.17
C VAL A 580 -15.35 9.46 7.94
N SER A 581 -14.59 8.66 8.71
CA SER A 581 -15.15 7.68 9.65
C SER A 581 -15.15 8.25 11.08
N ILE A 582 -16.25 8.04 11.81
CA ILE A 582 -16.43 8.46 13.20
C ILE A 582 -16.94 7.25 13.98
N GLU A 583 -16.06 6.52 14.66
CA GLU A 583 -16.35 5.15 15.13
C GLU A 583 -16.10 4.92 16.64
N SER A 584 -16.97 4.16 17.31
CA SER A 584 -16.73 3.68 18.69
C SER A 584 -16.49 4.77 19.76
N ASN A 585 -16.75 6.05 19.47
CA ASN A 585 -16.51 7.14 20.42
C ASN A 585 -17.57 7.15 21.53
N ILE A 586 -17.19 7.62 22.73
CA ILE A 586 -18.01 7.51 23.94
C ILE A 586 -18.20 8.87 24.63
N ALA A 587 -19.46 9.25 24.89
CA ALA A 587 -19.84 10.45 25.64
C ALA A 587 -20.74 10.12 26.84
N SER A 588 -20.52 10.72 28.01
CA SER A 588 -21.43 10.52 29.17
C SER A 588 -22.64 11.48 29.21
N MET A 589 -22.85 12.29 28.16
CA MET A 589 -24.06 13.10 27.99
C MET A 589 -24.74 12.81 26.65
N ASP A 590 -24.49 13.62 25.62
CA ASP A 590 -25.20 13.58 24.34
C ASP A 590 -24.21 13.63 23.16
N GLY A 591 -24.63 13.07 22.02
CA GLY A 591 -23.90 13.13 20.75
C GLY A 591 -22.66 12.25 20.71
N GLY A 592 -22.77 10.97 21.06
CA GLY A 592 -21.65 10.04 21.27
C GLY A 592 -20.55 10.14 20.21
N GLY A 593 -20.92 10.04 18.94
CA GLY A 593 -20.06 10.36 17.80
C GLY A 593 -19.90 11.87 17.62
N VAL A 594 -20.99 12.58 17.34
CA VAL A 594 -20.99 14.04 17.09
C VAL A 594 -22.09 14.75 17.89
N LEU A 595 -21.76 15.94 18.43
CA LEU A 595 -22.75 16.92 18.87
C LEU A 595 -22.63 18.23 18.08
N VAL A 596 -23.76 18.75 17.63
CA VAL A 596 -23.92 19.98 16.83
C VAL A 596 -24.83 20.96 17.58
N ASN A 597 -24.39 22.20 17.77
CA ASN A 597 -25.19 23.24 18.43
C ASN A 597 -24.93 24.61 17.80
N ASN A 598 -25.99 25.26 17.28
CA ASN A 598 -25.94 26.53 16.55
C ASN A 598 -24.83 26.55 15.46
N SER A 599 -24.68 25.42 14.77
CA SER A 599 -23.52 25.05 13.94
C SER A 599 -23.98 24.27 12.71
N ASN A 600 -23.29 24.41 11.57
CA ASN A 600 -23.79 23.97 10.25
C ASN A 600 -22.81 23.00 9.53
N PRO A 601 -22.46 21.84 10.12
CA PRO A 601 -21.59 20.86 9.48
C PRO A 601 -22.25 20.20 8.25
N VAL A 602 -21.41 19.80 7.31
CA VAL A 602 -21.78 19.00 6.14
C VAL A 602 -21.05 17.65 6.20
N PHE A 603 -21.79 16.56 6.06
CA PHE A 603 -21.26 15.19 5.97
C PHE A 603 -21.54 14.62 4.59
N GLU A 604 -20.50 14.18 3.89
CA GLU A 604 -20.56 13.59 2.54
C GLU A 604 -19.82 12.24 2.51
N ASN A 605 -20.50 11.15 2.15
CA ASN A 605 -19.90 9.80 2.10
C ASN A 605 -19.21 9.41 3.44
N CYS A 606 -19.76 9.81 4.57
CA CYS A 606 -19.20 9.55 5.90
C CYS A 606 -19.81 8.30 6.56
N LEU A 607 -18.99 7.63 7.37
CA LEU A 607 -19.41 6.51 8.22
C LEU A 607 -19.44 6.97 9.68
N ILE A 608 -20.58 6.82 10.36
CA ILE A 608 -20.73 7.15 11.78
C ILE A 608 -21.25 5.88 12.46
N LYS A 609 -20.36 5.16 13.15
CA LYS A 609 -20.61 3.77 13.56
C LYS A 609 -20.30 3.45 15.02
N ASN A 610 -21.13 2.63 15.67
CA ASN A 610 -20.85 2.05 17.00
C ASN A 610 -20.57 3.09 18.12
N ASN A 611 -20.89 4.37 17.90
CA ASN A 611 -20.68 5.41 18.91
C ASN A 611 -21.75 5.30 20.01
N GLN A 612 -21.37 5.55 21.26
CA GLN A 612 -22.22 5.31 22.43
C GLN A 612 -22.38 6.55 23.30
N THR A 613 -23.59 6.79 23.81
CA THR A 613 -23.80 7.82 24.84
C THR A 613 -24.84 7.47 25.91
N ASP A 614 -24.75 8.10 27.08
CA ASP A 614 -25.66 7.82 28.20
C ASP A 614 -27.05 8.45 27.99
N GLN A 615 -27.14 9.61 27.32
CA GLN A 615 -28.38 10.35 27.03
C GLN A 615 -28.73 10.28 25.54
N ASN A 616 -28.75 11.38 24.77
CA ASN A 616 -29.39 11.41 23.43
C ASN A 616 -28.38 11.53 22.28
N GLY A 617 -28.72 10.95 21.12
CA GLY A 617 -27.87 10.96 19.93
C GLY A 617 -26.63 10.07 20.09
N GLY A 618 -26.78 8.75 19.89
CA GLY A 618 -25.64 7.83 19.92
C GLY A 618 -24.62 8.18 18.84
N GLY A 619 -25.08 8.27 17.58
CA GLY A 619 -24.29 8.73 16.44
C GLY A 619 -24.15 10.25 16.42
N ILE A 620 -25.27 10.96 16.26
CA ILE A 620 -25.34 12.43 16.18
C ILE A 620 -26.40 12.98 17.14
N ALA A 621 -26.08 14.06 17.86
CA ALA A 621 -27.04 14.94 18.51
C ALA A 621 -26.98 16.35 17.90
N ALA A 622 -28.11 16.94 17.54
CA ALA A 622 -28.21 18.28 16.98
C ALA A 622 -29.21 19.15 17.77
N TRP A 623 -28.75 20.31 18.22
CA TRP A 623 -29.49 21.25 19.08
C TRP A 623 -29.78 22.58 18.38
N ASP A 624 -30.54 23.46 19.05
CA ASP A 624 -31.11 24.73 18.54
C ASP A 624 -30.24 25.49 17.52
N TYR A 625 -30.89 26.01 16.47
CA TYR A 625 -30.30 26.83 15.38
C TYR A 625 -29.24 26.12 14.50
N SER A 626 -29.16 24.79 14.52
CA SER A 626 -28.25 24.05 13.63
C SER A 626 -28.90 23.78 12.26
N LEU A 627 -28.17 24.05 11.17
CA LEU A 627 -28.57 23.79 9.78
C LEU A 627 -27.58 22.79 9.15
N PHE A 628 -27.68 21.51 9.54
CA PHE A 628 -26.72 20.48 9.13
C PHE A 628 -27.24 19.61 7.99
N VAL A 629 -26.29 19.14 7.16
CA VAL A 629 -26.56 18.34 5.95
C VAL A 629 -25.84 17.00 6.05
N ILE A 630 -26.53 15.91 5.75
CA ILE A 630 -26.00 14.55 5.71
C ILE A 630 -26.33 13.95 4.33
N ASN A 631 -25.32 13.61 3.54
CA ASN A 631 -25.47 13.11 2.19
C ASN A 631 -24.60 11.87 1.92
N ASP A 632 -25.16 10.86 1.25
CA ASP A 632 -24.47 9.60 0.88
C ASP A 632 -23.84 8.85 2.08
N CYS A 633 -24.35 9.04 3.30
CA CYS A 633 -23.71 8.56 4.54
C CYS A 633 -24.26 7.21 5.04
N ILE A 634 -23.52 6.58 5.96
CA ILE A 634 -23.95 5.41 6.72
C ILE A 634 -23.85 5.71 8.22
N ILE A 635 -24.99 5.65 8.91
CA ILE A 635 -25.11 5.88 10.36
C ILE A 635 -25.60 4.57 10.99
N SER A 636 -24.68 3.78 11.57
CA SER A 636 -24.95 2.36 11.90
C SER A 636 -24.50 1.93 13.29
N GLU A 637 -25.23 1.00 13.92
CA GLU A 637 -24.88 0.37 15.21
C GLU A 637 -24.65 1.36 16.38
N ASN A 638 -25.02 2.65 16.24
CA ASN A 638 -24.84 3.65 17.30
C ASN A 638 -25.90 3.50 18.38
N LYS A 639 -25.55 3.88 19.62
CA LYS A 639 -26.33 3.50 20.80
C LYS A 639 -26.49 4.61 21.84
N THR A 640 -27.71 4.72 22.38
CA THR A 640 -27.93 5.39 23.68
C THR A 640 -28.14 4.36 24.80
N ILE A 641 -27.75 4.69 26.04
CA ILE A 641 -28.05 3.85 27.21
C ILE A 641 -29.41 4.20 27.83
N ASN A 642 -29.76 5.49 27.94
CA ASN A 642 -31.01 5.93 28.61
C ASN A 642 -31.81 7.02 27.88
N GLY A 643 -31.29 7.59 26.78
CA GLY A 643 -31.95 8.67 26.03
C GLY A 643 -32.38 8.28 24.62
N LEU A 644 -32.66 9.29 23.80
CA LEU A 644 -33.39 9.18 22.52
C LEU A 644 -32.44 9.32 21.31
N GLY A 645 -32.82 8.78 20.16
CA GLY A 645 -32.02 8.90 18.92
C GLY A 645 -30.75 8.06 18.96
N GLY A 646 -30.85 6.76 18.69
CA GLY A 646 -29.68 5.88 18.59
C GLY A 646 -28.72 6.35 17.49
N GLY A 647 -29.22 6.51 16.26
CA GLY A 647 -28.47 7.08 15.13
C GLY A 647 -28.39 8.61 15.21
N LEU A 648 -29.54 9.28 15.18
CA LEU A 648 -29.67 10.74 15.20
C LEU A 648 -30.73 11.22 16.21
N TYR A 649 -30.38 12.21 17.04
CA TYR A 649 -31.31 13.02 17.81
C TYR A 649 -31.26 14.48 17.32
N SER A 650 -32.38 15.07 16.92
CA SER A 650 -32.49 16.45 16.46
C SER A 650 -33.56 17.22 17.23
N THR A 651 -33.20 18.35 17.84
CA THR A 651 -34.08 19.16 18.69
C THR A 651 -33.88 20.65 18.47
N GLY A 652 -34.94 21.43 18.66
CA GLY A 652 -34.89 22.90 18.66
C GLY A 652 -35.74 23.54 17.57
N LEU A 653 -36.45 24.61 17.93
CA LEU A 653 -37.50 25.24 17.10
C LEU A 653 -36.99 25.99 15.86
N GLU A 654 -35.68 26.06 15.69
CA GLU A 654 -35.01 26.66 14.52
C GLU A 654 -33.95 25.69 13.94
N THR A 655 -33.93 24.44 14.41
CA THR A 655 -33.02 23.37 13.93
C THR A 655 -33.63 22.71 12.70
N HIS A 656 -32.90 22.76 11.59
CA HIS A 656 -33.31 22.19 10.30
C HIS A 656 -32.33 21.08 9.90
N THR A 657 -32.86 19.95 9.42
CA THR A 657 -32.05 18.81 9.01
C THR A 657 -32.36 18.43 7.56
N THR A 658 -31.33 18.31 6.72
CA THR A 658 -31.44 17.73 5.37
C THR A 658 -30.66 16.42 5.34
N ILE A 659 -31.34 15.33 4.97
CA ILE A 659 -30.74 14.00 4.85
C ILE A 659 -31.07 13.43 3.47
N THR A 660 -30.03 13.08 2.71
CA THR A 660 -30.14 12.50 1.37
C THR A 660 -29.29 11.24 1.23
N ASN A 661 -29.76 10.26 0.46
CA ASN A 661 -29.02 9.04 0.06
C ASN A 661 -28.38 8.26 1.24
N THR A 662 -28.95 8.34 2.44
CA THR A 662 -28.28 7.94 3.69
C THR A 662 -28.92 6.72 4.34
N THR A 663 -28.09 5.79 4.81
CA THR A 663 -28.52 4.57 5.51
C THR A 663 -28.46 4.75 7.02
N PHE A 664 -29.55 4.45 7.72
CA PHE A 664 -29.60 4.31 9.18
C PHE A 664 -29.83 2.85 9.55
N SER A 665 -28.81 2.11 9.98
CA SER A 665 -28.89 0.66 10.17
C SER A 665 -28.50 0.17 11.57
N GLY A 666 -29.41 -0.57 12.23
CA GLY A 666 -29.10 -1.28 13.48
C GLY A 666 -28.79 -0.39 14.69
N ASN A 667 -29.19 0.88 14.69
CA ASN A 667 -28.98 1.79 15.81
C ASN A 667 -29.99 1.52 16.94
N GLU A 668 -29.58 1.71 18.19
CA GLU A 668 -30.37 1.35 19.39
C GLU A 668 -30.58 2.55 20.33
N ALA A 669 -31.84 2.92 20.57
CA ALA A 669 -32.19 3.84 21.64
C ALA A 669 -32.58 3.06 22.91
N GLY A 670 -31.72 3.11 23.93
CA GLY A 670 -31.99 2.49 25.24
C GLY A 670 -33.00 3.25 26.11
N GLY A 671 -33.35 4.48 25.72
CA GLY A 671 -34.46 5.25 26.28
C GLY A 671 -35.81 4.96 25.60
N ASP A 672 -36.73 5.93 25.72
CA ASP A 672 -38.10 5.72 25.25
C ASP A 672 -38.22 5.64 23.71
N ALA A 673 -37.48 6.42 22.91
CA ALA A 673 -37.83 6.57 21.49
C ALA A 673 -36.70 6.90 20.49
N GLY A 674 -36.96 6.54 19.22
CA GLY A 674 -36.17 6.91 18.05
C GLY A 674 -34.87 6.10 17.92
N GLY A 675 -34.95 4.86 17.42
CA GLY A 675 -33.77 4.01 17.26
C GLY A 675 -32.84 4.54 16.18
N GLY A 676 -33.35 4.71 14.96
CA GLY A 676 -32.65 5.36 13.86
C GLY A 676 -32.60 6.87 14.07
N ILE A 677 -33.76 7.53 14.09
CA ILE A 677 -33.90 8.99 14.12
C ILE A 677 -34.94 9.41 15.18
N CYS A 678 -34.67 10.48 15.93
CA CYS A 678 -35.61 11.15 16.83
C CYS A 678 -35.64 12.66 16.55
N PHE A 679 -36.81 13.20 16.18
CA PHE A 679 -37.06 14.64 16.07
C PHE A 679 -37.88 15.15 17.26
N TRP A 680 -37.41 16.20 17.94
CA TRP A 680 -37.99 16.69 19.20
C TRP A 680 -38.17 18.21 19.17
N ASN A 681 -39.35 18.68 18.75
CA ASN A 681 -39.61 20.08 18.35
C ASN A 681 -38.63 20.62 17.29
N SER A 682 -38.22 19.80 16.32
CA SER A 682 -37.47 20.25 15.14
C SER A 682 -38.47 20.41 13.99
N PRO A 683 -38.85 21.65 13.62
CA PRO A 683 -40.05 21.90 12.82
C PRO A 683 -39.90 21.61 11.33
N ILE A 684 -38.67 21.43 10.82
CA ILE A 684 -38.39 21.18 9.41
C ILE A 684 -37.31 20.11 9.27
N GLY A 685 -37.66 18.99 8.65
CA GLY A 685 -36.72 18.00 8.14
C GLY A 685 -37.08 17.55 6.73
N ILE A 686 -36.09 17.51 5.84
CA ILE A 686 -36.21 16.96 4.48
C ILE A 686 -35.42 15.66 4.46
N LEU A 687 -36.10 14.56 4.18
CA LEU A 687 -35.58 13.19 4.21
C LEU A 687 -35.90 12.55 2.85
N THR A 688 -34.87 12.20 2.09
CA THR A 688 -35.01 11.70 0.71
C THR A 688 -34.01 10.58 0.44
N ASN A 689 -34.40 9.53 -0.29
CA ASN A 689 -33.53 8.40 -0.64
C ASN A 689 -32.91 7.72 0.59
N LEU A 690 -33.70 7.48 1.65
CA LEU A 690 -33.21 6.91 2.91
C LEU A 690 -33.52 5.43 3.08
N THR A 691 -32.54 4.67 3.55
CA THR A 691 -32.70 3.26 3.95
C THR A 691 -32.58 3.17 5.47
N ILE A 692 -33.70 3.05 6.16
CA ILE A 692 -33.78 3.06 7.64
C ILE A 692 -34.19 1.66 8.10
N VAL A 693 -33.23 0.87 8.58
CA VAL A 693 -33.41 -0.59 8.77
C VAL A 693 -32.90 -1.15 10.09
N ASN A 694 -33.62 -2.13 10.63
CA ASN A 694 -33.22 -2.91 11.82
C ASN A 694 -32.94 -2.08 13.09
N ASN A 695 -33.39 -0.82 13.16
CA ASN A 695 -33.17 0.04 14.33
C ASN A 695 -34.18 -0.26 15.46
N ILE A 696 -33.81 0.00 16.71
CA ILE A 696 -34.51 -0.48 17.91
C ILE A 696 -34.76 0.67 18.90
N ALA A 697 -35.99 0.79 19.42
CA ALA A 697 -36.37 1.70 20.52
C ALA A 697 -37.59 1.16 21.29
N SER A 698 -38.12 1.90 22.28
CA SER A 698 -39.42 1.54 22.90
C SER A 698 -40.60 2.06 22.06
N TYR A 699 -40.46 3.20 21.39
CA TYR A 699 -41.35 3.81 20.39
C TYR A 699 -40.54 4.33 19.19
N GLY A 700 -41.04 4.22 17.95
CA GLY A 700 -40.34 4.80 16.79
C GLY A 700 -38.99 4.13 16.53
N GLY A 701 -38.99 2.84 16.18
CA GLY A 701 -37.77 2.07 15.93
C GLY A 701 -36.89 2.72 14.85
N GLY A 702 -37.46 2.97 13.67
CA GLY A 702 -36.84 3.74 12.59
C GLY A 702 -36.84 5.24 12.89
N ILE A 703 -38.03 5.84 13.01
CA ILE A 703 -38.21 7.29 13.24
C ILE A 703 -39.21 7.54 14.38
N HIS A 704 -38.86 8.42 15.31
CA HIS A 704 -39.80 9.08 16.22
C HIS A 704 -39.90 10.58 15.97
N VAL A 705 -41.11 11.14 16.02
CA VAL A 705 -41.41 12.56 15.79
C VAL A 705 -42.26 13.10 16.94
N TRP A 706 -41.70 14.02 17.73
CA TRP A 706 -42.33 14.59 18.92
C TRP A 706 -42.51 16.11 18.84
N GLY A 707 -43.66 16.61 19.31
CA GLY A 707 -43.83 18.04 19.64
C GLY A 707 -44.18 18.94 18.44
N LEU A 708 -43.47 20.07 18.29
CA LEU A 708 -43.59 20.97 17.13
C LEU A 708 -42.62 20.56 16.02
N SER A 709 -42.96 19.49 15.30
CA SER A 709 -42.08 18.84 14.34
C SER A 709 -42.81 18.50 13.04
N SER A 710 -42.28 18.90 11.89
CA SER A 710 -42.90 18.64 10.58
C SER A 710 -41.86 18.19 9.55
N HIS A 711 -42.09 17.02 8.96
CA HIS A 711 -41.12 16.39 8.06
C HIS A 711 -41.74 15.89 6.76
N ILE A 712 -40.95 15.92 5.69
CA ILE A 712 -41.24 15.24 4.43
C ILE A 712 -40.24 14.11 4.30
N ILE A 713 -40.75 12.89 4.16
CA ILE A 713 -40.03 11.67 3.82
C ILE A 713 -40.45 11.29 2.41
N SER A 714 -39.46 11.14 1.53
CA SER A 714 -39.65 10.89 0.09
C SER A 714 -38.71 9.78 -0.36
N ASN A 715 -39.14 8.95 -1.32
CA ASN A 715 -38.31 7.92 -1.95
C ASN A 715 -37.51 7.10 -0.91
N SER A 716 -38.16 6.50 0.10
CA SER A 716 -37.45 5.92 1.26
C SER A 716 -37.94 4.52 1.61
N THR A 717 -37.04 3.67 2.10
CA THR A 717 -37.33 2.30 2.54
C THR A 717 -37.10 2.19 4.04
N ILE A 718 -38.16 1.86 4.78
CA ILE A 718 -38.17 1.75 6.25
C ILE A 718 -38.64 0.34 6.62
N THR A 719 -37.71 -0.56 6.96
CA THR A 719 -38.02 -2.01 7.13
C THR A 719 -37.22 -2.70 8.23
N GLY A 720 -37.80 -3.71 8.88
CA GLY A 720 -37.15 -4.50 9.95
C GLY A 720 -36.96 -3.77 11.28
N ASN A 721 -37.41 -2.52 11.42
CA ASN A 721 -37.24 -1.73 12.64
C ASN A 721 -38.20 -2.19 13.75
N SER A 722 -37.78 -2.10 15.01
CA SER A 722 -38.49 -2.70 16.15
C SER A 722 -38.87 -1.69 17.23
N SER A 723 -40.06 -1.86 17.82
CA SER A 723 -40.51 -1.10 18.99
C SER A 723 -41.29 -1.99 19.98
N GLU A 724 -41.20 -1.71 21.29
CA GLU A 724 -41.98 -2.43 22.32
C GLU A 724 -43.46 -2.01 22.32
N TYR A 725 -43.74 -0.72 22.10
CA TYR A 725 -45.05 -0.12 22.35
C TYR A 725 -45.82 0.35 21.10
N GLY A 726 -45.15 0.65 19.98
CA GLY A 726 -45.81 0.94 18.71
C GLY A 726 -45.06 1.89 17.77
N GLY A 727 -45.28 1.71 16.46
CA GLY A 727 -44.62 2.47 15.40
C GLY A 727 -43.16 2.03 15.28
N GLY A 728 -42.93 0.78 14.87
CA GLY A 728 -41.58 0.29 14.62
C GLY A 728 -40.91 1.05 13.48
N GLY A 729 -41.63 1.39 12.41
CA GLY A 729 -41.13 2.20 11.30
C GLY A 729 -41.16 3.69 11.66
N ILE A 730 -42.36 4.25 11.83
CA ILE A 730 -42.59 5.67 12.16
C ILE A 730 -43.57 5.78 13.34
N ASN A 731 -43.21 6.59 14.34
CA ASN A 731 -44.05 6.96 15.46
C ASN A 731 -44.17 8.50 15.58
N VAL A 732 -45.40 9.03 15.58
CA VAL A 732 -45.71 10.46 15.71
C VAL A 732 -46.48 10.72 17.01
N PHE A 733 -46.06 11.73 17.78
CA PHE A 733 -46.62 12.02 19.10
C PHE A 733 -46.67 13.54 19.40
N GLY A 734 -47.85 14.05 19.77
CA GLY A 734 -48.05 15.48 20.09
C GLY A 734 -48.04 15.81 21.58
N SER A 735 -47.76 17.08 21.92
CA SER A 735 -47.70 17.52 23.32
C SER A 735 -49.08 17.79 23.91
N THR A 736 -49.52 17.01 24.90
CA THR A 736 -50.85 17.16 25.52
C THR A 736 -50.94 18.35 26.48
N GLY A 737 -50.96 19.58 25.94
CA GLY A 737 -51.30 20.79 26.71
C GLY A 737 -50.69 22.11 26.23
N ILE A 738 -49.78 22.09 25.26
CA ILE A 738 -49.19 23.29 24.66
C ILE A 738 -49.90 23.56 23.32
N ALA A 739 -50.25 24.81 23.05
CA ALA A 739 -51.01 25.19 21.85
C ALA A 739 -50.34 26.40 21.14
N PRO A 740 -49.93 26.28 19.87
CA PRO A 740 -49.91 25.05 19.06
C PRO A 740 -48.85 24.04 19.56
N SER A 741 -49.13 22.75 19.39
CA SER A 741 -48.11 21.69 19.32
C SER A 741 -48.64 20.61 18.39
N PHE A 742 -48.09 20.58 17.18
CA PHE A 742 -48.61 19.85 16.04
C PHE A 742 -47.43 19.05 15.46
N ALA A 743 -47.59 17.73 15.37
CA ALA A 743 -46.56 16.82 14.87
C ALA A 743 -47.03 16.18 13.57
N THR A 744 -46.37 16.46 12.45
CA THR A 744 -46.81 15.99 11.12
C THR A 744 -45.68 15.33 10.33
N THR A 745 -45.99 14.24 9.65
CA THR A 745 -45.01 13.55 8.79
C THR A 745 -45.68 13.13 7.50
N HIS A 746 -45.20 13.69 6.39
CA HIS A 746 -45.64 13.33 5.05
C HIS A 746 -44.70 12.28 4.49
N VAL A 747 -45.26 11.18 3.98
CA VAL A 747 -44.52 10.02 3.48
C VAL A 747 -44.98 9.76 2.05
N ILE A 748 -44.04 9.86 1.11
CA ILE A 748 -44.28 9.92 -0.35
C ILE A 748 -43.30 8.98 -1.06
N ASN A 749 -43.75 8.25 -2.10
CA ASN A 749 -42.91 7.31 -2.87
C ASN A 749 -42.11 6.32 -1.98
N SER A 750 -42.67 5.88 -0.86
CA SER A 750 -41.89 5.19 0.19
C SER A 750 -42.47 3.82 0.55
N ILE A 751 -41.63 2.92 1.04
CA ILE A 751 -42.03 1.63 1.61
C ILE A 751 -41.83 1.67 3.12
N VAL A 752 -42.88 1.40 3.89
CA VAL A 752 -42.81 1.21 5.34
C VAL A 752 -43.41 -0.16 5.69
N TRP A 753 -42.55 -1.17 5.81
CA TRP A 753 -42.94 -2.59 5.77
C TRP A 753 -42.16 -3.44 6.79
N ASP A 754 -42.77 -4.47 7.38
CA ASP A 754 -42.19 -5.40 8.35
C ASP A 754 -41.44 -4.71 9.50
N ASN A 755 -42.12 -3.76 10.16
CA ASN A 755 -41.59 -3.09 11.35
C ASN A 755 -42.34 -3.52 12.64
N GLY A 756 -42.62 -4.82 12.76
CA GLY A 756 -43.15 -5.42 14.00
C GLY A 756 -44.68 -5.32 14.17
N ILE A 757 -45.14 -4.80 15.31
CA ILE A 757 -46.57 -4.88 15.72
C ILE A 757 -47.44 -3.81 15.04
N PHE A 758 -46.85 -2.65 14.74
CA PHE A 758 -47.42 -1.55 13.95
C PHE A 758 -46.25 -0.83 13.28
N SER A 759 -46.27 -0.71 11.95
CA SER A 759 -45.24 0.04 11.21
C SER A 759 -45.39 1.55 11.37
N LEU A 760 -46.62 2.03 11.41
CA LEU A 760 -47.02 3.43 11.52
C LEU A 760 -47.87 3.62 12.78
N TYR A 761 -47.50 4.57 13.65
CA TYR A 761 -48.28 4.87 14.87
C TYR A 761 -48.40 6.36 15.15
N ASP A 762 -49.62 6.80 15.48
CA ASP A 762 -49.99 8.19 15.77
C ASP A 762 -50.81 8.20 17.07
N GLU A 763 -50.17 8.55 18.19
CA GLU A 763 -50.86 8.46 19.49
C GLU A 763 -51.84 9.62 19.69
N TRP A 764 -53.11 9.24 19.87
CA TRP A 764 -54.27 10.13 19.90
C TRP A 764 -54.51 10.89 18.60
N ALA A 765 -54.23 10.26 17.45
CA ALA A 765 -54.56 10.69 16.09
C ALA A 765 -55.77 11.64 16.01
N ASN A 766 -55.50 12.88 15.60
CA ASN A 766 -56.45 13.98 15.63
C ASN A 766 -56.11 14.99 14.53
N SER A 767 -56.83 16.11 14.41
CA SER A 767 -56.61 17.03 13.28
C SER A 767 -55.31 17.85 13.33
N VAL A 768 -54.36 17.55 14.23
CA VAL A 768 -53.06 18.24 14.34
C VAL A 768 -51.85 17.35 14.70
N ASN A 769 -52.05 16.07 15.02
CA ASN A 769 -50.97 15.07 14.96
C ASN A 769 -51.40 14.07 13.87
N THR A 770 -50.58 13.88 12.83
CA THR A 770 -50.92 13.00 11.71
C THR A 770 -49.67 12.48 10.99
N ILE A 771 -49.62 11.17 10.75
CA ILE A 771 -48.91 10.61 9.59
C ILE A 771 -49.81 10.81 8.35
N ASN A 772 -49.24 11.28 7.24
CA ASN A 772 -49.91 11.42 5.96
C ASN A 772 -49.18 10.56 4.91
N LEU A 773 -49.79 9.46 4.51
CA LEU A 773 -49.25 8.50 3.54
C LEU A 773 -49.86 8.76 2.15
N THR A 774 -49.02 8.91 1.11
CA THR A 774 -49.44 9.04 -0.30
C THR A 774 -48.43 8.37 -1.22
N TYR A 775 -48.86 7.75 -2.33
CA TYR A 775 -47.96 7.09 -3.30
C TYR A 775 -46.94 6.16 -2.61
N SER A 776 -47.36 5.40 -1.60
CA SER A 776 -46.48 4.63 -0.72
C SER A 776 -47.06 3.28 -0.35
N ASN A 777 -46.22 2.33 0.05
CA ASN A 777 -46.61 0.96 0.43
C ASN A 777 -46.46 0.72 1.94
N THR A 778 -47.43 0.05 2.56
CA THR A 778 -47.35 -0.33 3.98
C THR A 778 -48.11 -1.62 4.35
N ASP A 779 -47.64 -2.32 5.37
CA ASP A 779 -48.29 -3.50 5.97
C ASP A 779 -49.41 -3.16 6.96
N ASP A 780 -49.54 -1.90 7.40
CA ASP A 780 -50.62 -1.46 8.28
C ASP A 780 -51.95 -1.23 7.54
N SER A 781 -53.01 -1.90 8.00
CA SER A 781 -54.37 -1.74 7.45
C SER A 781 -55.02 -0.41 7.85
N GLY A 782 -55.69 0.25 6.92
CA GLY A 782 -56.41 1.52 7.11
C GLY A 782 -55.88 2.69 6.29
N TRP A 783 -54.78 2.50 5.55
CA TRP A 783 -54.14 3.51 4.69
C TRP A 783 -54.39 3.30 3.20
N GLU A 784 -55.11 2.23 2.82
CA GLU A 784 -55.28 1.78 1.43
C GLU A 784 -56.28 2.65 0.64
N ASP A 785 -55.83 3.25 -0.47
CA ASP A 785 -56.68 4.02 -1.39
C ASP A 785 -56.20 3.87 -2.86
N ASP A 786 -56.59 4.78 -3.77
CA ASP A 786 -56.17 4.75 -5.18
C ASP A 786 -54.69 5.20 -5.37
N GLN A 787 -53.97 5.61 -4.32
CA GLN A 787 -52.56 6.05 -4.34
C GLN A 787 -51.66 5.18 -3.45
N ASN A 788 -52.17 4.58 -2.37
CA ASN A 788 -51.37 3.79 -1.42
C ASN A 788 -51.57 2.28 -1.62
N ILE A 789 -50.46 1.54 -1.53
CA ILE A 789 -50.41 0.09 -1.67
C ILE A 789 -50.35 -0.57 -0.29
N SER A 790 -50.95 -1.75 -0.15
CA SER A 790 -50.71 -2.65 0.96
C SER A 790 -50.52 -4.07 0.44
N ALA A 791 -49.28 -4.36 0.05
CA ALA A 791 -48.86 -5.63 -0.52
C ALA A 791 -47.35 -5.82 -0.29
N ASP A 792 -46.90 -7.07 -0.26
CA ASP A 792 -45.48 -7.41 -0.12
C ASP A 792 -44.65 -6.66 -1.19
N PRO A 793 -43.65 -5.83 -0.80
CA PRO A 793 -42.81 -5.10 -1.76
C PRO A 793 -41.90 -6.03 -2.57
N LEU A 794 -41.75 -7.30 -2.18
CA LEU A 794 -40.90 -8.28 -2.85
C LEU A 794 -39.46 -7.78 -3.06
N PHE A 795 -38.78 -7.44 -1.97
CA PHE A 795 -37.35 -7.13 -1.99
C PHE A 795 -36.52 -8.31 -2.51
N VAL A 796 -35.35 -8.03 -3.11
CA VAL A 796 -34.46 -9.06 -3.69
C VAL A 796 -33.84 -9.96 -2.60
N ASP A 797 -33.22 -9.40 -1.58
CA ASP A 797 -32.69 -10.13 -0.41
C ASP A 797 -32.63 -9.22 0.84
N ALA A 798 -33.80 -9.02 1.46
CA ALA A 798 -33.94 -8.17 2.65
C ALA A 798 -33.13 -8.67 3.88
N ASP A 799 -32.87 -9.98 3.99
CA ASP A 799 -32.01 -10.58 5.02
C ASP A 799 -30.53 -10.29 4.73
N GLY A 800 -30.13 -10.23 3.45
CA GLY A 800 -28.82 -9.81 2.97
C GLY A 800 -28.58 -8.30 2.94
N GLY A 801 -29.63 -7.48 3.14
CA GLY A 801 -29.59 -6.02 3.05
C GLY A 801 -29.83 -5.46 1.63
N ASP A 802 -30.24 -6.30 0.68
CA ASP A 802 -30.61 -5.88 -0.68
C ASP A 802 -32.11 -5.56 -0.75
N TYR A 803 -32.42 -4.28 -0.60
CA TYR A 803 -33.78 -3.73 -0.65
C TYR A 803 -34.19 -3.22 -2.04
N ASN A 804 -33.49 -3.63 -3.11
CA ASN A 804 -34.00 -3.46 -4.47
C ASN A 804 -35.27 -4.30 -4.66
N LEU A 805 -36.13 -3.88 -5.59
CA LEU A 805 -37.39 -4.58 -5.90
C LEU A 805 -37.17 -5.75 -6.87
N GLN A 806 -37.90 -6.86 -6.67
CA GLN A 806 -38.02 -7.90 -7.70
C GLN A 806 -38.93 -7.42 -8.85
N ILE A 807 -38.66 -7.86 -10.08
CA ILE A 807 -39.39 -7.50 -11.34
C ILE A 807 -40.91 -7.83 -11.38
N VAL A 808 -41.47 -8.35 -10.29
CA VAL A 808 -42.91 -8.63 -10.09
C VAL A 808 -43.48 -7.90 -8.86
N SER A 809 -42.72 -6.96 -8.29
CA SER A 809 -43.12 -6.12 -7.17
C SER A 809 -44.32 -5.23 -7.53
N PRO A 810 -45.27 -5.02 -6.61
CA PRO A 810 -46.33 -4.03 -6.77
C PRO A 810 -45.83 -2.58 -6.62
N CYS A 811 -44.60 -2.37 -6.16
CA CYS A 811 -44.02 -1.05 -5.89
C CYS A 811 -43.29 -0.43 -7.09
N ILE A 812 -43.09 -1.19 -8.18
CA ILE A 812 -42.50 -0.71 -9.43
C ILE A 812 -43.52 0.13 -10.21
N ASP A 813 -43.09 1.23 -10.83
CA ASP A 813 -43.94 2.13 -11.66
C ASP A 813 -45.13 2.75 -10.90
N ALA A 814 -45.04 2.86 -9.56
CA ALA A 814 -46.20 3.08 -8.68
C ALA A 814 -46.21 4.43 -7.92
N GLY A 815 -45.12 5.19 -7.95
CA GLY A 815 -44.97 6.49 -7.29
C GLY A 815 -45.54 7.69 -8.07
N THR A 816 -45.16 8.90 -7.64
CA THR A 816 -45.43 10.17 -8.35
C THR A 816 -44.15 10.95 -8.61
N ALA A 817 -44.03 11.55 -9.80
CA ALA A 817 -42.94 12.46 -10.14
C ALA A 817 -43.16 13.87 -9.56
N ASP A 818 -44.42 14.31 -9.46
CA ASP A 818 -44.85 15.55 -8.78
C ASP A 818 -45.10 15.22 -7.30
N ILE A 819 -44.12 15.55 -6.44
CA ILE A 819 -44.16 15.30 -4.98
C ILE A 819 -44.99 16.40 -4.31
N ASN A 820 -44.80 17.65 -4.76
CA ASN A 820 -45.37 18.84 -4.12
C ASN A 820 -46.83 19.15 -4.55
N GLN A 821 -47.29 18.55 -5.64
CA GLN A 821 -48.62 18.64 -6.26
C GLN A 821 -48.98 20.02 -6.88
N ASP A 822 -47.99 20.77 -7.38
CA ASP A 822 -48.25 22.02 -8.15
C ASP A 822 -48.54 21.79 -9.65
N GLY A 823 -48.32 20.58 -10.16
CA GLY A 823 -48.44 20.22 -11.57
C GLY A 823 -47.14 20.27 -12.36
N THR A 824 -46.00 20.22 -11.66
CA THR A 824 -44.63 20.16 -12.22
C THR A 824 -43.90 18.98 -11.59
N ASP A 825 -43.22 18.17 -12.40
CA ASP A 825 -42.44 17.02 -11.90
C ASP A 825 -41.24 17.50 -11.06
N ASP A 826 -41.17 17.10 -9.79
CA ASP A 826 -40.02 17.31 -8.90
C ASP A 826 -38.91 16.28 -9.20
N ILE A 827 -39.30 15.01 -9.42
CA ILE A 827 -38.41 13.92 -9.83
C ILE A 827 -38.39 13.86 -11.35
N THR A 828 -37.20 13.99 -11.95
CA THR A 828 -37.02 13.96 -13.42
C THR A 828 -36.03 12.90 -13.90
N ASP A 829 -35.52 12.08 -12.98
CA ASP A 829 -34.58 10.98 -13.20
C ASP A 829 -35.13 9.74 -12.48
N TYR A 830 -35.82 8.87 -13.24
CA TYR A 830 -36.48 7.64 -12.79
C TYR A 830 -36.62 6.66 -13.96
N ILE A 831 -36.80 5.36 -13.69
CA ILE A 831 -36.74 4.27 -14.69
C ILE A 831 -38.12 3.65 -14.91
N GLY A 832 -38.91 4.23 -15.82
CA GLY A 832 -40.17 3.61 -16.25
C GLY A 832 -41.22 4.58 -16.78
N LEU A 833 -42.45 4.36 -16.34
CA LEU A 833 -43.64 5.19 -16.52
C LEU A 833 -43.85 6.16 -15.34
N ALA A 834 -43.38 5.82 -14.14
CA ALA A 834 -43.37 6.65 -12.93
C ALA A 834 -42.21 6.23 -12.01
N PRO A 835 -41.82 7.03 -11.00
CA PRO A 835 -40.85 6.59 -9.98
C PRO A 835 -41.34 5.36 -9.21
N ASP A 836 -40.40 4.57 -8.73
CA ASP A 836 -40.70 3.43 -7.86
C ASP A 836 -41.03 3.90 -6.43
N MET A 837 -41.73 3.06 -5.66
CA MET A 837 -41.84 3.26 -4.21
C MET A 837 -40.63 2.65 -3.50
N GLY A 838 -39.89 3.44 -2.75
CA GLY A 838 -38.72 3.01 -1.97
C GLY A 838 -37.48 3.89 -2.20
N ALA A 839 -36.35 3.49 -1.62
CA ALA A 839 -35.06 4.17 -1.77
C ALA A 839 -34.27 3.76 -3.03
N TYR A 840 -34.78 2.82 -3.84
CA TYR A 840 -34.10 2.24 -5.00
C TYR A 840 -35.07 2.07 -6.17
N GLU A 841 -34.70 2.65 -7.32
CA GLU A 841 -35.36 2.44 -8.61
C GLU A 841 -34.99 1.06 -9.19
N ASN A 842 -35.94 0.35 -9.77
CA ASN A 842 -35.66 -0.90 -10.47
C ASN A 842 -35.05 -0.64 -11.86
N ASP A 843 -33.73 -0.85 -12.00
CA ASP A 843 -33.13 -1.03 -13.32
C ASP A 843 -33.74 -2.28 -13.98
N LEU A 844 -34.74 -2.06 -14.84
CA LEU A 844 -35.54 -3.07 -15.55
C LEU A 844 -34.73 -3.80 -16.64
N ASN A 845 -33.57 -4.29 -16.25
CA ASN A 845 -32.56 -4.91 -17.08
C ASN A 845 -32.96 -6.36 -17.43
N ILE A 846 -33.78 -6.49 -18.48
CA ILE A 846 -34.13 -7.78 -19.07
C ILE A 846 -32.87 -8.37 -19.74
N LEU A 847 -32.09 -9.10 -18.94
CA LEU A 847 -30.82 -9.70 -19.37
C LEU A 847 -30.96 -10.53 -20.65
N ALA A 848 -30.00 -10.35 -21.55
CA ALA A 848 -29.92 -11.09 -22.81
C ALA A 848 -29.90 -12.61 -22.58
N PRO A 849 -30.68 -13.41 -23.34
CA PRO A 849 -30.67 -14.87 -23.27
C PRO A 849 -29.27 -15.47 -23.49
N THR A 850 -28.74 -16.15 -22.47
CA THR A 850 -27.36 -16.69 -22.50
C THR A 850 -27.31 -18.14 -23.00
N GLY A 851 -26.14 -18.58 -23.48
CA GLY A 851 -25.92 -19.98 -23.86
C GLY A 851 -26.77 -20.44 -25.06
N LEU A 852 -27.11 -19.51 -25.96
CA LEU A 852 -27.73 -19.81 -27.24
C LEU A 852 -26.84 -20.80 -28.00
N GLN A 853 -27.42 -21.93 -28.39
CA GLN A 853 -26.73 -23.03 -29.07
C GLN A 853 -27.69 -23.72 -30.04
N TYR A 854 -27.14 -24.44 -31.02
CA TYR A 854 -27.93 -25.16 -32.01
C TYR A 854 -27.59 -26.65 -32.03
N SER A 855 -28.58 -27.47 -32.41
CA SER A 855 -28.42 -28.89 -32.69
C SER A 855 -28.90 -29.19 -34.11
N PRO A 856 -28.02 -29.65 -35.03
CA PRO A 856 -28.39 -29.96 -36.40
C PRO A 856 -29.25 -31.22 -36.47
N GLN A 857 -30.29 -31.16 -37.29
CA GLN A 857 -31.19 -32.27 -37.61
C GLN A 857 -31.22 -32.49 -39.13
N ALA A 858 -31.87 -33.57 -39.59
CA ALA A 858 -31.76 -34.00 -40.99
C ALA A 858 -32.20 -32.98 -42.05
N ASN A 859 -33.13 -32.06 -41.74
CA ASN A 859 -33.54 -30.94 -42.61
C ASN A 859 -33.99 -29.72 -41.76
N SER A 860 -33.42 -29.55 -40.58
CA SER A 860 -33.88 -28.55 -39.60
C SER A 860 -32.80 -28.25 -38.56
N ILE A 861 -32.94 -27.15 -37.82
CA ILE A 861 -32.04 -26.77 -36.73
C ILE A 861 -32.86 -26.49 -35.48
N LEU A 862 -32.52 -27.16 -34.37
CA LEU A 862 -33.09 -26.87 -33.06
C LEU A 862 -32.18 -25.87 -32.34
N LEU A 863 -32.66 -24.65 -32.18
CA LEU A 863 -32.08 -23.62 -31.30
C LEU A 863 -32.55 -23.84 -29.86
N SER A 864 -31.67 -23.61 -28.90
CA SER A 864 -31.98 -23.60 -27.46
C SER A 864 -31.09 -22.63 -26.70
N TRP A 865 -31.60 -22.07 -25.61
CA TRP A 865 -30.91 -21.05 -24.79
C TRP A 865 -31.28 -21.19 -23.31
N ASN A 866 -30.58 -20.48 -22.43
CA ASN A 866 -30.99 -20.29 -21.04
C ASN A 866 -32.00 -19.13 -20.95
N GLY A 867 -33.06 -19.29 -20.18
CA GLY A 867 -34.13 -18.30 -20.08
C GLY A 867 -35.13 -18.58 -18.96
N SER A 868 -35.82 -17.51 -18.52
CA SER A 868 -36.90 -17.59 -17.54
C SER A 868 -38.22 -18.03 -18.17
N PRO A 869 -39.04 -18.87 -17.50
CA PRO A 869 -40.40 -19.19 -17.94
C PRO A 869 -41.38 -18.00 -17.84
N SER A 870 -40.99 -16.89 -17.20
CA SER A 870 -41.78 -15.66 -17.12
C SER A 870 -41.70 -14.79 -18.38
N PHE A 871 -40.76 -15.07 -19.29
CA PHE A 871 -40.55 -14.29 -20.51
C PHE A 871 -41.02 -15.03 -21.77
N SER A 872 -41.36 -14.26 -22.79
CA SER A 872 -41.42 -14.77 -24.17
C SER A 872 -40.15 -14.40 -24.91
N TYR A 873 -39.87 -15.07 -26.03
CA TYR A 873 -38.62 -14.90 -26.78
C TYR A 873 -38.92 -14.52 -28.22
N LYS A 874 -38.25 -13.47 -28.70
CA LYS A 874 -38.14 -13.15 -30.12
C LYS A 874 -36.85 -13.78 -30.66
N ILE A 875 -36.96 -14.59 -31.70
CA ILE A 875 -35.84 -15.21 -32.41
C ILE A 875 -35.69 -14.47 -33.73
N GLU A 876 -34.52 -13.88 -33.96
CA GLU A 876 -34.18 -13.19 -35.20
C GLU A 876 -33.20 -14.04 -36.02
N ARG A 877 -33.47 -14.20 -37.31
CA ARG A 877 -32.61 -14.90 -38.28
C ARG A 877 -32.17 -13.95 -39.38
N SER A 878 -30.89 -13.95 -39.76
CA SER A 878 -30.38 -13.21 -40.91
C SER A 878 -29.32 -13.99 -41.70
N LEU A 879 -29.00 -13.48 -42.90
CA LEU A 879 -27.85 -13.90 -43.72
C LEU A 879 -26.64 -12.95 -43.52
N SER A 880 -26.68 -12.08 -42.51
CA SER A 880 -25.59 -11.17 -42.13
C SER A 880 -25.39 -11.25 -40.62
N GLU A 881 -24.14 -11.46 -40.19
CA GLU A 881 -23.71 -11.59 -38.79
C GLU A 881 -24.06 -10.34 -37.95
N ASP A 882 -23.98 -9.16 -38.56
CA ASP A 882 -24.31 -7.86 -37.96
C ASP A 882 -25.82 -7.52 -38.01
N PHE A 883 -26.66 -8.42 -38.54
CA PHE A 883 -28.08 -8.21 -38.79
C PHE A 883 -28.42 -6.98 -39.65
N SER A 884 -27.48 -6.45 -40.44
CA SER A 884 -27.74 -5.30 -41.34
C SER A 884 -28.56 -5.65 -42.59
N GLY A 885 -28.85 -6.94 -42.79
CA GLY A 885 -29.55 -7.49 -43.95
C GLY A 885 -31.07 -7.50 -43.80
N ALA A 886 -31.72 -8.44 -44.47
CA ALA A 886 -33.08 -8.83 -44.12
C ALA A 886 -33.06 -9.65 -42.83
N ILE A 887 -34.08 -9.48 -41.99
CA ILE A 887 -34.27 -10.25 -40.75
C ILE A 887 -35.63 -10.95 -40.85
N ASP A 888 -35.65 -12.26 -40.61
CA ASP A 888 -36.89 -13.00 -40.34
C ASP A 888 -37.10 -13.06 -38.82
N GLU A 889 -38.30 -12.70 -38.35
CA GLU A 889 -38.66 -12.68 -36.93
C GLU A 889 -39.63 -13.82 -36.59
N PHE A 890 -39.29 -14.58 -35.54
CA PHE A 890 -40.11 -15.66 -34.99
C PHE A 890 -40.29 -15.47 -33.47
N TYR A 891 -41.29 -16.12 -32.88
CA TYR A 891 -41.55 -16.01 -31.44
C TYR A 891 -41.77 -17.38 -30.78
N SER A 892 -41.26 -17.54 -29.56
CA SER A 892 -41.42 -18.76 -28.75
C SER A 892 -41.77 -18.41 -27.30
N THR A 893 -42.69 -19.18 -26.69
CA THR A 893 -43.01 -19.14 -25.26
C THR A 893 -42.27 -20.26 -24.51
N SER A 894 -41.05 -20.57 -24.94
CA SER A 894 -40.21 -21.66 -24.43
C SER A 894 -38.76 -21.41 -24.84
N ASN A 895 -37.81 -21.96 -24.07
CA ASN A 895 -36.37 -21.72 -24.24
C ASN A 895 -35.74 -22.48 -25.44
N ASN A 896 -36.52 -22.70 -26.50
CA ASN A 896 -36.11 -23.35 -27.72
C ASN A 896 -37.02 -22.96 -28.90
N TYR A 897 -36.49 -23.14 -30.11
CA TYR A 897 -37.18 -22.94 -31.38
C TYR A 897 -36.60 -23.93 -32.40
N THR A 898 -37.45 -24.52 -33.26
CA THR A 898 -36.98 -25.39 -34.35
C THR A 898 -37.20 -24.67 -35.68
N ASP A 899 -36.12 -24.28 -36.34
CA ASP A 899 -36.18 -23.76 -37.69
C ASP A 899 -36.25 -24.93 -38.70
N THR A 900 -37.18 -24.82 -39.65
CA THR A 900 -37.46 -25.81 -40.70
C THR A 900 -37.48 -25.19 -42.09
N GLU A 901 -37.18 -23.89 -42.21
CA GLU A 901 -37.21 -23.14 -43.47
C GLU A 901 -35.78 -22.77 -43.90
N LEU A 902 -34.92 -23.80 -44.01
CA LEU A 902 -33.48 -23.68 -44.22
C LEU A 902 -33.01 -24.47 -45.44
N GLU A 903 -32.13 -23.84 -46.24
CA GLU A 903 -31.46 -24.49 -47.36
C GLU A 903 -30.14 -25.13 -46.89
N PRO A 904 -29.83 -26.38 -47.29
CA PRO A 904 -28.55 -27.02 -46.98
C PRO A 904 -27.34 -26.23 -47.50
N ALA A 905 -26.22 -26.30 -46.77
CA ALA A 905 -24.97 -25.58 -47.07
C ALA A 905 -25.07 -24.03 -47.09
N VAL A 906 -26.16 -23.45 -46.58
CA VAL A 906 -26.27 -22.00 -46.33
C VAL A 906 -26.04 -21.72 -44.84
N GLU A 907 -25.20 -20.73 -44.54
CA GLU A 907 -24.96 -20.23 -43.18
C GLU A 907 -26.02 -19.18 -42.83
N TYR A 908 -26.62 -19.33 -41.65
CA TYR A 908 -27.61 -18.41 -41.10
C TYR A 908 -27.17 -17.94 -39.71
N PHE A 909 -27.35 -16.66 -39.43
CA PHE A 909 -27.02 -16.04 -38.16
C PHE A 909 -28.28 -15.87 -37.32
N TYR A 910 -28.20 -16.24 -36.04
CA TYR A 910 -29.30 -16.21 -35.09
C TYR A 910 -28.95 -15.46 -33.82
N ARG A 911 -29.92 -14.68 -33.31
CA ARG A 911 -29.91 -14.12 -31.96
C ARG A 911 -31.31 -14.21 -31.35
N VAL A 912 -31.39 -14.19 -30.03
CA VAL A 912 -32.66 -14.30 -29.29
C VAL A 912 -32.77 -13.17 -28.27
N THR A 913 -33.90 -12.48 -28.25
CA THR A 913 -34.22 -11.41 -27.28
C THR A 913 -35.31 -11.89 -26.33
N ALA A 914 -35.15 -11.62 -25.02
CA ALA A 914 -36.21 -11.82 -24.03
C ALA A 914 -37.21 -10.65 -24.04
N VAL A 915 -38.49 -10.95 -23.86
CA VAL A 915 -39.61 -10.02 -24.01
C VAL A 915 -40.61 -10.18 -22.86
N TYR A 916 -40.92 -9.09 -22.17
CA TYR A 916 -41.85 -9.02 -21.04
C TYR A 916 -42.80 -7.83 -21.22
N GLY A 917 -44.10 -8.11 -21.31
CA GLY A 917 -45.08 -7.09 -21.71
C GLY A 917 -44.75 -6.52 -23.10
N ASP A 918 -44.65 -5.19 -23.20
CA ASP A 918 -44.20 -4.48 -24.39
C ASP A 918 -42.68 -4.18 -24.40
N ILE A 919 -41.94 -4.57 -23.34
CA ILE A 919 -40.50 -4.31 -23.16
C ILE A 919 -39.68 -5.47 -23.73
N GLN A 920 -38.60 -5.14 -24.45
CA GLN A 920 -37.60 -6.07 -24.98
C GLN A 920 -36.25 -5.79 -24.34
N GLY A 921 -35.55 -6.84 -23.91
CA GLY A 921 -34.16 -6.75 -23.47
C GLY A 921 -33.16 -6.68 -24.62
N ASP A 922 -31.87 -6.73 -24.29
CA ASP A 922 -30.83 -6.91 -25.30
C ASP A 922 -30.92 -8.29 -25.98
N PRO A 923 -30.49 -8.42 -27.25
CA PRO A 923 -30.33 -9.72 -27.90
C PRO A 923 -29.16 -10.50 -27.30
N SER A 924 -29.26 -11.83 -27.35
CA SER A 924 -28.15 -12.74 -27.10
C SER A 924 -26.94 -12.47 -27.99
N ASP A 925 -25.79 -13.03 -27.61
CA ASP A 925 -24.70 -13.31 -28.54
C ASP A 925 -25.23 -13.95 -29.84
N VAL A 926 -24.62 -13.58 -30.96
CA VAL A 926 -24.95 -14.14 -32.27
C VAL A 926 -24.28 -15.50 -32.42
N ILE A 927 -25.02 -16.50 -32.89
CA ILE A 927 -24.46 -17.77 -33.37
C ILE A 927 -24.68 -17.91 -34.87
N SER A 928 -23.72 -18.53 -35.58
CA SER A 928 -23.96 -19.02 -36.94
C SER A 928 -24.28 -20.51 -36.94
N ALA A 929 -25.17 -20.93 -37.83
CA ALA A 929 -25.63 -22.30 -37.94
C ALA A 929 -25.91 -22.68 -39.40
N MET A 930 -25.64 -23.93 -39.76
CA MET A 930 -25.72 -24.46 -41.12
C MET A 930 -26.20 -25.91 -41.10
N ILE A 931 -27.04 -26.31 -42.06
CA ILE A 931 -27.36 -27.72 -42.29
C ILE A 931 -26.28 -28.32 -43.20
N VAL A 932 -25.41 -29.14 -42.62
CA VAL A 932 -24.36 -29.88 -43.32
C VAL A 932 -24.86 -31.25 -43.78
N PRO A 933 -24.73 -31.60 -45.08
CA PRO A 933 -25.10 -32.91 -45.62
C PRO A 933 -24.39 -34.10 -44.93
N VAL A 934 -25.06 -35.25 -44.90
CA VAL A 934 -24.55 -36.47 -44.25
C VAL A 934 -23.65 -37.27 -45.21
N PRO A 935 -22.47 -37.75 -44.77
CA PRO A 935 -21.61 -38.64 -45.56
C PRO A 935 -22.35 -39.88 -46.06
N ALA A 936 -22.21 -40.19 -47.36
CA ALA A 936 -22.90 -41.29 -48.02
C ALA A 936 -21.93 -42.34 -48.59
N GLY A 937 -22.37 -43.60 -48.63
CA GLY A 937 -21.65 -44.69 -49.29
C GLY A 937 -20.38 -45.15 -48.56
N LEU A 938 -20.46 -45.31 -47.23
CA LEU A 938 -19.37 -45.87 -46.42
C LEU A 938 -19.18 -47.36 -46.71
N GLU A 939 -17.99 -47.75 -47.18
CA GLU A 939 -17.56 -49.13 -47.47
C GLU A 939 -16.20 -49.44 -46.81
N PHE A 940 -15.82 -50.72 -46.74
CA PHE A 940 -14.56 -51.15 -46.10
C PHE A 940 -13.85 -52.32 -46.81
N GLU A 941 -12.53 -52.42 -46.60
CA GLU A 941 -11.67 -53.54 -47.01
C GLU A 941 -10.76 -53.95 -45.82
N VAL A 942 -10.43 -55.24 -45.67
CA VAL A 942 -9.56 -55.76 -44.59
C VAL A 942 -8.22 -56.20 -45.17
N GLN A 943 -7.11 -55.74 -44.58
CA GLN A 943 -5.75 -55.97 -45.07
C GLN A 943 -4.83 -56.44 -43.93
N TYR A 944 -4.62 -57.77 -43.82
CA TYR A 944 -3.78 -58.44 -42.81
C TYR A 944 -4.18 -58.15 -41.34
N GLU A 945 -3.82 -56.98 -40.81
CA GLU A 945 -4.11 -56.49 -39.44
C GLU A 945 -4.81 -55.11 -39.42
N SER A 946 -5.15 -54.54 -40.58
CA SER A 946 -5.79 -53.21 -40.70
C SER A 946 -7.11 -53.23 -41.50
N VAL A 947 -7.84 -52.12 -41.41
CA VAL A 947 -9.10 -51.87 -42.13
C VAL A 947 -9.01 -50.56 -42.90
N VAL A 948 -9.23 -50.60 -44.21
CA VAL A 948 -9.39 -49.41 -45.05
C VAL A 948 -10.89 -49.06 -45.11
N LEU A 949 -11.21 -47.78 -44.93
CA LEU A 949 -12.57 -47.23 -45.05
C LEU A 949 -12.61 -46.22 -46.20
N THR A 950 -13.69 -46.21 -46.97
CA THR A 950 -13.90 -45.26 -48.08
C THR A 950 -15.35 -44.76 -48.12
N TRP A 951 -15.58 -43.54 -48.59
CA TRP A 951 -16.91 -42.97 -48.74
C TRP A 951 -17.01 -42.00 -49.94
N THR A 952 -18.22 -41.53 -50.24
CA THR A 952 -18.43 -40.54 -51.32
C THR A 952 -17.80 -39.21 -50.94
N ALA A 953 -16.98 -38.63 -51.82
CA ALA A 953 -16.40 -37.31 -51.61
C ALA A 953 -17.44 -36.19 -51.76
N ASP A 954 -17.45 -35.27 -50.80
CA ASP A 954 -18.15 -33.97 -50.88
C ASP A 954 -17.12 -32.86 -51.13
N GLU A 955 -17.35 -32.01 -52.13
CA GLU A 955 -16.44 -30.93 -52.54
C GLU A 955 -16.40 -29.75 -51.54
N ASN A 956 -17.35 -29.68 -50.60
CA ASN A 956 -17.44 -28.61 -49.60
C ASN A 956 -16.94 -29.03 -48.21
N ALA A 957 -16.73 -30.34 -47.98
CA ALA A 957 -16.28 -30.84 -46.69
C ALA A 957 -14.82 -30.45 -46.41
N THR A 958 -14.58 -29.74 -45.30
CA THR A 958 -13.23 -29.35 -44.86
C THR A 958 -12.51 -30.48 -44.13
N ASN A 959 -13.25 -31.36 -43.46
CA ASN A 959 -12.77 -32.65 -42.95
C ASN A 959 -13.94 -33.62 -42.68
N TYR A 960 -13.59 -34.85 -42.32
CA TYR A 960 -14.49 -35.87 -41.81
C TYR A 960 -13.98 -36.41 -40.48
N GLN A 961 -14.88 -36.65 -39.53
CA GLN A 961 -14.61 -37.42 -38.32
C GLN A 961 -15.09 -38.86 -38.51
N ILE A 962 -14.22 -39.84 -38.24
CA ILE A 962 -14.52 -41.27 -38.29
C ILE A 962 -14.60 -41.78 -36.84
N GLN A 963 -15.73 -42.37 -36.47
CA GLN A 963 -15.97 -42.90 -35.13
C GLN A 963 -16.04 -44.43 -35.16
N ARG A 964 -15.24 -45.10 -34.31
CA ARG A 964 -15.24 -46.56 -34.12
C ARG A 964 -15.82 -46.92 -32.76
N SER A 965 -16.69 -47.93 -32.68
CA SER A 965 -17.12 -48.52 -31.41
C SER A 965 -17.22 -50.05 -31.47
N ARG A 966 -17.46 -50.68 -30.32
CA ARG A 966 -17.89 -52.09 -30.20
C ARG A 966 -19.39 -52.22 -29.94
N ASP A 967 -20.08 -51.10 -29.73
CA ASP A 967 -21.52 -50.98 -29.62
C ASP A 967 -22.11 -50.47 -30.95
N PRO A 968 -23.00 -51.21 -31.63
CA PRO A 968 -23.62 -50.77 -32.88
C PRO A 968 -24.49 -49.51 -32.73
N MET A 969 -24.87 -49.14 -31.49
CA MET A 969 -25.65 -47.92 -31.23
C MET A 969 -24.78 -46.71 -30.83
N PHE A 970 -23.47 -46.89 -30.66
CA PHE A 970 -22.52 -45.84 -30.26
C PHE A 970 -22.92 -45.09 -28.96
N PHE A 971 -23.59 -45.75 -28.03
CA PHE A 971 -23.82 -45.26 -26.66
C PHE A 971 -22.67 -45.65 -25.72
N GLY A 972 -21.95 -46.73 -26.03
CA GLY A 972 -20.70 -47.09 -25.38
C GLY A 972 -19.50 -46.20 -25.77
N PRO A 973 -18.32 -46.39 -25.13
CA PRO A 973 -17.11 -45.70 -25.52
C PRO A 973 -16.75 -45.97 -26.99
N SER A 974 -16.09 -44.99 -27.61
CA SER A 974 -15.70 -45.01 -29.01
C SER A 974 -14.38 -44.28 -29.23
N ASP A 975 -13.63 -44.72 -30.24
CA ASP A 975 -12.42 -44.08 -30.71
C ASP A 975 -12.80 -43.07 -31.81
N LEU A 976 -12.11 -41.93 -31.85
CA LEU A 976 -12.32 -40.86 -32.85
C LEU A 976 -11.05 -40.65 -33.66
N PHE A 977 -11.20 -40.67 -34.98
CA PHE A 977 -10.18 -40.37 -35.97
C PHE A 977 -10.68 -39.27 -36.91
N TYR A 978 -9.78 -38.66 -37.69
CA TYR A 978 -10.12 -37.58 -38.62
C TYR A 978 -9.39 -37.78 -39.95
N SER A 979 -10.01 -37.38 -41.05
CA SER A 979 -9.42 -37.36 -42.39
C SER A 979 -9.88 -36.13 -43.18
N THR A 980 -8.99 -35.53 -43.97
CA THR A 980 -9.35 -34.51 -44.98
C THR A 980 -9.75 -35.13 -46.32
N GLU A 981 -9.45 -36.42 -46.50
CA GLU A 981 -9.74 -37.18 -47.72
C GLU A 981 -11.01 -38.03 -47.52
N ASN A 982 -11.61 -38.51 -48.61
CA ASN A 982 -12.79 -39.41 -48.56
C ASN A 982 -12.46 -40.87 -48.19
N ASN A 983 -11.36 -41.09 -47.48
CA ASN A 983 -10.85 -42.39 -47.08
C ASN A 983 -10.03 -42.31 -45.78
N PHE A 984 -9.89 -43.46 -45.10
CA PHE A 984 -9.12 -43.62 -43.87
C PHE A 984 -8.57 -45.06 -43.75
N THR A 985 -7.52 -45.28 -42.96
CA THR A 985 -7.00 -46.63 -42.67
C THR A 985 -6.75 -46.81 -41.18
N ASP A 986 -7.54 -47.67 -40.56
CA ASP A 986 -7.41 -48.05 -39.16
C ASP A 986 -6.46 -49.24 -39.02
N ASN A 987 -5.25 -48.97 -38.53
CA ASN A 987 -4.21 -49.98 -38.25
C ASN A 987 -4.22 -50.43 -36.77
N THR A 988 -5.31 -50.18 -36.05
CA THR A 988 -5.44 -50.46 -34.60
C THR A 988 -6.54 -51.46 -34.15
N PRO A 989 -7.41 -52.06 -35.01
CA PRO A 989 -8.48 -52.92 -34.52
C PRO A 989 -7.94 -54.33 -34.20
N PRO A 990 -8.07 -54.85 -32.96
CA PRO A 990 -7.57 -56.17 -32.61
C PRO A 990 -8.38 -57.29 -33.28
N ALA A 991 -7.67 -58.33 -33.74
CA ALA A 991 -8.24 -59.51 -34.37
C ALA A 991 -9.21 -60.29 -33.46
N GLY A 992 -10.16 -60.99 -34.08
CA GLY A 992 -11.21 -61.77 -33.40
C GLY A 992 -12.33 -60.94 -32.76
N ILE A 993 -12.29 -59.61 -32.82
CA ILE A 993 -13.29 -58.71 -32.22
C ILE A 993 -14.03 -57.92 -33.31
N MET A 994 -15.37 -57.90 -33.21
CA MET A 994 -16.22 -57.12 -34.10
C MET A 994 -16.24 -55.64 -33.69
N HIS A 995 -16.06 -54.75 -34.67
CA HIS A 995 -16.08 -53.29 -34.51
C HIS A 995 -17.06 -52.66 -35.51
N TYR A 996 -17.59 -51.49 -35.18
CA TYR A 996 -18.54 -50.70 -35.97
C TYR A 996 -17.95 -49.32 -36.27
N TYR A 997 -18.11 -48.82 -37.49
CA TYR A 997 -17.59 -47.52 -37.94
C TYR A 997 -18.68 -46.66 -38.56
N ARG A 998 -18.70 -45.35 -38.24
CA ARG A 998 -19.54 -44.32 -38.89
C ARG A 998 -18.79 -43.01 -39.07
N ILE A 999 -19.29 -42.10 -39.92
CA ILE A 999 -18.58 -40.88 -40.32
C ILE A 999 -19.48 -39.64 -40.25
N THR A 1000 -18.90 -38.51 -39.86
CA THR A 1000 -19.52 -37.18 -39.81
C THR A 1000 -18.74 -36.22 -40.71
N ALA A 1001 -19.41 -35.39 -41.53
CA ALA A 1001 -18.76 -34.34 -42.31
C ALA A 1001 -18.67 -33.02 -41.53
N TYR A 1002 -17.66 -32.22 -41.83
CA TYR A 1002 -17.51 -30.85 -41.34
C TYR A 1002 -17.44 -29.87 -42.52
N TYR A 1003 -18.18 -28.77 -42.45
CA TYR A 1003 -18.08 -27.60 -43.33
C TYR A 1003 -17.59 -26.44 -42.47
N GLY A 1004 -16.27 -26.19 -42.47
CA GLY A 1004 -15.66 -25.27 -41.51
C GLY A 1004 -15.79 -25.81 -40.08
N GLU A 1005 -16.51 -25.10 -39.23
CA GLU A 1005 -16.82 -25.51 -37.84
C GLU A 1005 -18.19 -26.21 -37.70
N HIS A 1006 -19.06 -26.13 -38.72
CA HIS A 1006 -20.36 -26.81 -38.72
C HIS A 1006 -20.20 -28.30 -39.00
N MET A 1007 -21.02 -29.15 -38.36
CA MET A 1007 -20.97 -30.61 -38.50
C MET A 1007 -22.30 -31.21 -38.96
N SER A 1008 -22.23 -32.31 -39.72
CA SER A 1008 -23.41 -33.11 -40.09
C SER A 1008 -23.93 -33.92 -38.89
N ILE A 1009 -25.10 -34.55 -39.04
CA ILE A 1009 -25.39 -35.75 -38.25
C ILE A 1009 -24.53 -36.94 -38.76
N PRO A 1010 -24.19 -37.94 -37.92
CA PRO A 1010 -23.37 -39.08 -38.35
C PRO A 1010 -24.06 -39.98 -39.39
N SER A 1011 -23.27 -40.66 -40.20
CA SER A 1011 -23.73 -41.68 -41.16
C SER A 1011 -24.29 -42.94 -40.50
N GLU A 1012 -24.97 -43.77 -41.30
CA GLU A 1012 -25.15 -45.19 -41.01
C GLU A 1012 -23.78 -45.89 -40.82
N ASN A 1013 -23.77 -47.03 -40.11
CA ASN A 1013 -22.53 -47.71 -39.73
C ASN A 1013 -22.28 -49.05 -40.46
N VAL A 1014 -21.00 -49.39 -40.59
CA VAL A 1014 -20.51 -50.67 -41.14
C VAL A 1014 -19.82 -51.52 -40.07
N SER A 1015 -19.87 -52.85 -40.18
CA SER A 1015 -19.33 -53.79 -39.19
C SER A 1015 -18.20 -54.67 -39.74
N VAL A 1016 -17.13 -54.83 -38.96
CA VAL A 1016 -15.84 -55.41 -39.41
C VAL A 1016 -15.25 -56.35 -38.35
N ILE A 1017 -14.57 -57.42 -38.78
CA ILE A 1017 -13.78 -58.34 -37.94
C ILE A 1017 -12.54 -58.83 -38.71
N ILE A 1018 -11.42 -59.04 -38.02
CA ILE A 1018 -10.15 -59.55 -38.60
C ILE A 1018 -9.89 -60.98 -38.09
N VAL A 1019 -9.42 -61.87 -38.97
CA VAL A 1019 -8.99 -63.25 -38.64
C VAL A 1019 -7.53 -63.44 -39.08
N PRO A 1020 -6.60 -63.81 -38.18
CA PRO A 1020 -5.17 -63.87 -38.48
C PRO A 1020 -4.80 -65.12 -39.29
N ALA A 1021 -3.83 -64.96 -40.19
CA ALA A 1021 -3.28 -66.05 -41.00
C ALA A 1021 -2.24 -66.89 -40.21
N PRO A 1022 -2.07 -68.18 -40.55
CA PRO A 1022 -0.98 -69.01 -40.01
C PRO A 1022 0.40 -68.40 -40.30
N VAL A 1023 1.25 -68.40 -39.27
CA VAL A 1023 2.65 -67.99 -39.35
C VAL A 1023 3.57 -69.13 -38.86
N GLY A 1024 4.88 -69.01 -39.09
CA GLY A 1024 5.84 -70.02 -38.64
C GLY A 1024 5.73 -71.37 -39.36
N VAL A 1025 5.22 -71.40 -40.60
CA VAL A 1025 5.15 -72.63 -41.41
C VAL A 1025 6.57 -73.14 -41.69
N VAL A 1026 6.93 -74.26 -41.07
CA VAL A 1026 8.21 -74.95 -41.23
C VAL A 1026 8.01 -76.37 -41.76
N TYR A 1027 9.04 -76.90 -42.42
CA TYR A 1027 9.03 -78.24 -42.99
C TYR A 1027 10.26 -79.07 -42.61
N MET A 1028 10.14 -80.39 -42.65
CA MET A 1028 11.28 -81.33 -42.69
C MET A 1028 11.12 -82.33 -43.82
N VAL A 1029 12.25 -82.78 -44.36
CA VAL A 1029 12.36 -83.68 -45.52
C VAL A 1029 13.04 -84.98 -45.09
N ASP A 1030 12.53 -86.11 -45.58
CA ASP A 1030 13.12 -87.45 -45.49
C ASP A 1030 13.32 -88.03 -46.91
N GLU A 1031 13.92 -89.22 -47.06
CA GLU A 1031 14.24 -89.83 -48.37
C GLU A 1031 13.05 -89.90 -49.36
N SER A 1032 11.80 -89.83 -48.89
CA SER A 1032 10.59 -89.82 -49.73
C SER A 1032 9.35 -89.15 -49.10
N SER A 1033 9.48 -88.25 -48.11
CA SER A 1033 8.31 -87.59 -47.50
C SER A 1033 8.61 -86.20 -46.93
N VAL A 1034 7.56 -85.40 -46.70
CA VAL A 1034 7.63 -84.05 -46.14
C VAL A 1034 6.64 -83.89 -44.98
N SER A 1035 7.09 -83.33 -43.86
CA SER A 1035 6.23 -82.98 -42.71
C SER A 1035 6.16 -81.46 -42.53
N LEU A 1036 4.98 -80.93 -42.24
CA LEU A 1036 4.70 -79.50 -42.03
C LEU A 1036 4.18 -79.23 -40.61
N SER A 1037 4.54 -78.08 -40.04
CA SER A 1037 3.92 -77.52 -38.83
C SER A 1037 3.96 -75.99 -38.82
N TRP A 1038 3.03 -75.35 -38.12
CA TRP A 1038 2.91 -73.89 -38.00
C TRP A 1038 2.49 -73.48 -36.58
N ASP A 1039 2.53 -72.19 -36.26
CA ASP A 1039 2.14 -71.69 -34.95
C ASP A 1039 0.63 -71.86 -34.69
N GLN A 1040 0.27 -72.23 -33.46
CA GLN A 1040 -1.13 -72.43 -33.07
C GLN A 1040 -1.83 -71.07 -32.85
N ILE A 1041 -2.96 -70.88 -33.52
CA ILE A 1041 -3.84 -69.71 -33.36
C ILE A 1041 -5.00 -70.06 -32.42
N ASP A 1042 -5.10 -69.38 -31.28
CA ASP A 1042 -6.06 -69.71 -30.21
C ASP A 1042 -7.54 -69.63 -30.61
N ILE A 1043 -7.89 -68.77 -31.59
CA ILE A 1043 -9.26 -68.66 -32.11
C ILE A 1043 -9.57 -69.63 -33.26
N ALA A 1044 -8.60 -70.42 -33.73
CA ALA A 1044 -8.79 -71.27 -34.90
C ALA A 1044 -9.80 -72.41 -34.63
N THR A 1045 -10.86 -72.47 -35.44
CA THR A 1045 -11.76 -73.64 -35.49
C THR A 1045 -11.26 -74.73 -36.44
N GLY A 1046 -10.16 -74.48 -37.17
CA GLY A 1046 -9.48 -75.42 -38.06
C GLY A 1046 -8.57 -74.69 -39.06
N TYR A 1047 -7.80 -75.47 -39.84
CA TYR A 1047 -6.88 -74.98 -40.86
C TYR A 1047 -7.09 -75.68 -42.21
N MET A 1048 -6.81 -74.96 -43.30
CA MET A 1048 -6.77 -75.46 -44.67
C MET A 1048 -5.34 -75.39 -45.21
N ILE A 1049 -4.78 -76.51 -45.67
CA ILE A 1049 -3.48 -76.57 -46.37
C ILE A 1049 -3.76 -76.72 -47.86
N GLU A 1050 -3.09 -75.92 -48.69
CA GLU A 1050 -3.08 -76.05 -50.14
C GLU A 1050 -1.69 -76.51 -50.61
N ARG A 1051 -1.63 -77.55 -51.45
CA ARG A 1051 -0.41 -78.07 -52.08
C ARG A 1051 -0.44 -77.86 -53.59
N SER A 1052 0.63 -77.30 -54.15
CA SER A 1052 0.75 -76.95 -55.58
C SER A 1052 2.13 -77.30 -56.14
N ALA A 1053 2.22 -77.52 -57.46
CA ALA A 1053 3.49 -77.54 -58.21
C ALA A 1053 3.78 -76.18 -58.90
N ASP A 1054 2.88 -75.21 -58.73
CA ASP A 1054 2.97 -73.82 -59.19
C ASP A 1054 2.93 -72.90 -57.96
N SER A 1055 3.93 -72.03 -57.81
CA SER A 1055 4.04 -71.09 -56.68
C SER A 1055 2.99 -69.97 -56.69
N LEU A 1056 2.29 -69.76 -57.82
CA LEU A 1056 1.15 -68.85 -57.89
C LEU A 1056 -0.17 -69.48 -57.43
N PHE A 1057 -0.21 -70.80 -57.20
CA PHE A 1057 -1.42 -71.57 -56.86
C PHE A 1057 -2.58 -71.30 -57.85
N ALA A 1058 -2.27 -71.09 -59.14
CA ALA A 1058 -3.23 -70.65 -60.16
C ALA A 1058 -3.98 -71.83 -60.83
N SER A 1059 -3.61 -73.07 -60.52
CA SER A 1059 -4.30 -74.29 -60.92
C SER A 1059 -4.74 -75.09 -59.70
N ASP A 1060 -5.88 -75.79 -59.78
CA ASP A 1060 -6.46 -76.63 -58.72
C ASP A 1060 -5.40 -77.49 -57.98
N GLY A 1061 -4.95 -77.00 -56.83
CA GLY A 1061 -4.04 -77.71 -55.94
C GLY A 1061 -4.74 -78.83 -55.16
N VAL A 1062 -3.96 -79.62 -54.43
CA VAL A 1062 -4.54 -80.59 -53.48
C VAL A 1062 -4.79 -79.89 -52.16
N ILE A 1063 -6.06 -79.83 -51.75
CA ILE A 1063 -6.49 -79.19 -50.51
C ILE A 1063 -6.69 -80.23 -49.42
N PHE A 1064 -6.11 -79.97 -48.24
CA PHE A 1064 -6.28 -80.76 -47.02
C PHE A 1064 -6.87 -79.87 -45.92
N ASN A 1065 -7.73 -80.41 -45.05
CA ASN A 1065 -8.28 -79.69 -43.91
C ASN A 1065 -7.95 -80.45 -42.62
N VAL A 1066 -7.50 -79.74 -41.59
CA VAL A 1066 -7.05 -80.30 -40.30
C VAL A 1066 -7.56 -79.46 -39.12
N THR A 1067 -7.61 -80.05 -37.93
CA THR A 1067 -7.87 -79.34 -36.67
C THR A 1067 -6.59 -78.97 -35.92
N GLU A 1068 -5.53 -79.75 -36.11
CA GLU A 1068 -4.22 -79.56 -35.46
C GLU A 1068 -3.31 -78.66 -36.30
N ASN A 1069 -2.28 -78.07 -35.68
CA ASN A 1069 -1.32 -77.17 -36.35
C ASN A 1069 -0.16 -77.90 -37.08
N SER A 1070 -0.42 -79.09 -37.62
CA SER A 1070 0.57 -79.90 -38.34
C SER A 1070 -0.05 -80.86 -39.37
N PHE A 1071 0.75 -81.25 -40.36
CA PHE A 1071 0.35 -82.11 -41.49
C PHE A 1071 1.56 -82.93 -42.01
N ILE A 1072 1.33 -84.09 -42.62
CA ILE A 1072 2.39 -84.93 -43.22
C ILE A 1072 1.95 -85.38 -44.61
N ASP A 1073 2.87 -85.31 -45.57
CA ASP A 1073 2.69 -85.70 -46.96
C ASP A 1073 3.72 -86.78 -47.35
N ASP A 1074 3.24 -88.01 -47.54
CA ASP A 1074 4.03 -89.23 -47.66
C ASP A 1074 4.08 -89.80 -49.09
N ASN A 1075 3.64 -89.01 -50.09
CA ASN A 1075 3.53 -89.41 -51.49
C ASN A 1075 4.13 -88.34 -52.42
N ILE A 1076 5.46 -88.22 -52.41
CA ILE A 1076 6.24 -87.18 -53.12
C ILE A 1076 7.31 -87.81 -54.03
N ASP A 1077 7.42 -87.31 -55.26
CA ASP A 1077 8.44 -87.71 -56.23
C ASP A 1077 9.76 -86.92 -56.03
N VAL A 1078 10.90 -87.63 -56.01
CA VAL A 1078 12.24 -87.05 -55.83
C VAL A 1078 12.65 -86.19 -57.04
N GLY A 1079 13.32 -85.06 -56.78
CA GLY A 1079 13.81 -84.14 -57.83
C GLY A 1079 12.76 -83.19 -58.42
N ILE A 1080 11.55 -83.12 -57.84
CA ILE A 1080 10.50 -82.16 -58.21
C ILE A 1080 10.32 -81.14 -57.09
N MET A 1081 10.13 -79.85 -57.43
CA MET A 1081 9.83 -78.80 -56.45
C MET A 1081 8.32 -78.67 -56.21
N ILE A 1082 7.92 -78.59 -54.93
CA ILE A 1082 6.52 -78.53 -54.49
C ILE A 1082 6.34 -77.37 -53.51
N TYR A 1083 5.17 -76.71 -53.56
CA TYR A 1083 4.80 -75.54 -52.75
C TYR A 1083 3.60 -75.84 -51.84
N TYR A 1084 3.63 -75.34 -50.60
CA TYR A 1084 2.54 -75.46 -49.62
C TYR A 1084 2.24 -74.14 -48.92
N ARG A 1085 0.96 -73.81 -48.68
CA ARG A 1085 0.51 -72.69 -47.83
C ARG A 1085 -0.69 -73.08 -46.97
N VAL A 1086 -0.98 -72.32 -45.91
CA VAL A 1086 -2.02 -72.64 -44.92
C VAL A 1086 -2.94 -71.44 -44.62
N SER A 1087 -4.25 -71.65 -44.46
CA SER A 1087 -5.23 -70.64 -44.02
C SER A 1087 -5.95 -71.07 -42.73
N THR A 1088 -6.42 -70.10 -41.93
CA THR A 1088 -7.16 -70.31 -40.66
C THR A 1088 -8.66 -70.09 -40.85
N PHE A 1089 -9.49 -70.91 -40.20
CA PHE A 1089 -10.94 -70.66 -40.04
C PHE A 1089 -11.29 -70.16 -38.64
N TYR A 1090 -12.23 -69.23 -38.54
CA TYR A 1090 -12.96 -68.90 -37.32
C TYR A 1090 -14.47 -68.85 -37.61
N GLY A 1091 -15.16 -69.97 -37.38
CA GLY A 1091 -16.58 -70.10 -37.71
C GLY A 1091 -16.81 -70.09 -39.22
N GLU A 1092 -17.55 -69.11 -39.73
CA GLU A 1092 -17.75 -68.90 -41.18
C GLU A 1092 -16.71 -67.92 -41.79
N HIS A 1093 -15.85 -67.31 -40.98
CA HIS A 1093 -14.79 -66.41 -41.45
C HIS A 1093 -13.48 -67.17 -41.71
N MET A 1094 -12.75 -66.77 -42.74
CA MET A 1094 -11.43 -67.31 -43.10
C MET A 1094 -10.39 -66.18 -43.08
N SER A 1095 -9.16 -66.49 -42.69
CA SER A 1095 -8.01 -65.61 -42.90
C SER A 1095 -7.64 -65.54 -44.39
N ILE A 1096 -6.76 -64.60 -44.75
CA ILE A 1096 -5.93 -64.78 -45.95
C ILE A 1096 -4.97 -65.98 -45.75
N PRO A 1097 -4.45 -66.59 -46.83
CA PRO A 1097 -3.43 -67.64 -46.71
C PRO A 1097 -2.10 -67.12 -46.15
N SER A 1098 -1.31 -68.03 -45.57
CA SER A 1098 0.09 -67.80 -45.25
C SER A 1098 0.94 -67.60 -46.51
N GLU A 1099 2.14 -67.06 -46.33
CA GLU A 1099 3.23 -67.27 -47.29
C GLU A 1099 3.48 -68.77 -47.51
N TYR A 1100 4.00 -69.12 -48.69
CA TYR A 1100 4.23 -70.52 -49.06
C TYR A 1100 5.65 -70.98 -48.74
N VAL A 1101 5.80 -72.27 -48.41
CA VAL A 1101 7.10 -72.95 -48.34
C VAL A 1101 7.34 -73.80 -49.58
N SER A 1102 8.59 -73.91 -50.01
CA SER A 1102 9.02 -74.68 -51.19
C SER A 1102 10.01 -75.77 -50.81
N VAL A 1103 9.89 -76.96 -51.41
CA VAL A 1103 10.61 -78.18 -51.02
C VAL A 1103 11.04 -79.01 -52.23
N ILE A 1104 12.23 -79.63 -52.19
CA ILE A 1104 12.78 -80.57 -53.19
C ILE A 1104 13.67 -81.63 -52.50
N ILE A 1105 13.94 -82.77 -53.16
CA ILE A 1105 14.77 -83.89 -52.66
C ILE A 1105 15.90 -84.20 -53.68
N VAL A 1106 17.14 -84.44 -53.20
CA VAL A 1106 18.38 -84.43 -54.02
C VAL A 1106 19.17 -85.76 -53.94
N PRO A 1107 19.65 -86.34 -55.06
CA PRO A 1107 20.46 -87.58 -55.08
C PRO A 1107 21.98 -87.35 -54.94
N ALA A 1108 22.74 -88.37 -54.53
CA ALA A 1108 24.16 -88.28 -54.17
C ALA A 1108 25.18 -88.74 -55.27
N PRO A 1109 26.44 -88.23 -55.26
CA PRO A 1109 27.48 -88.54 -56.27
C PRO A 1109 28.09 -89.94 -56.17
N VAL A 1110 28.66 -90.42 -57.29
CA VAL A 1110 29.37 -91.71 -57.38
C VAL A 1110 30.58 -91.66 -58.35
N GLY A 1111 31.57 -92.56 -58.16
CA GLY A 1111 32.55 -92.98 -59.19
C GLY A 1111 33.83 -92.14 -59.40
N ILE A 1112 34.77 -92.10 -58.44
CA ILE A 1112 35.89 -91.11 -58.39
C ILE A 1112 37.28 -91.62 -58.90
N VAL A 1113 38.13 -90.74 -59.51
CA VAL A 1113 39.51 -91.03 -60.04
C VAL A 1113 40.48 -89.81 -60.05
N TYR A 1114 41.84 -89.98 -60.04
CA TYR A 1114 42.87 -88.89 -59.82
C TYR A 1114 44.28 -88.95 -60.52
N THR A 1115 45.08 -87.84 -60.51
CA THR A 1115 46.47 -87.65 -61.08
C THR A 1115 47.36 -86.56 -60.37
N VAL A 1116 48.67 -86.38 -60.71
CA VAL A 1116 49.68 -85.51 -60.00
C VAL A 1116 50.74 -84.84 -60.94
N ASP A 1117 51.31 -83.66 -60.60
CA ASP A 1117 52.39 -82.90 -61.30
C ASP A 1117 53.41 -82.21 -60.32
N GLU A 1118 54.43 -81.47 -60.82
CA GLU A 1118 55.46 -80.75 -60.03
C GLU A 1118 54.91 -79.79 -58.95
N SER A 1119 53.66 -79.32 -59.07
CA SER A 1119 53.02 -78.48 -58.07
C SER A 1119 51.48 -78.62 -57.97
N SER A 1120 50.88 -79.77 -58.30
CA SER A 1120 49.41 -79.94 -58.28
C SER A 1120 48.90 -81.39 -58.40
N VAL A 1121 47.59 -81.59 -58.19
CA VAL A 1121 46.85 -82.89 -58.20
C VAL A 1121 45.45 -82.71 -58.80
N SER A 1122 44.86 -83.71 -59.49
CA SER A 1122 43.52 -83.58 -60.14
C SER A 1122 42.58 -84.77 -59.87
N LEU A 1123 41.25 -84.56 -59.92
CA LEU A 1123 40.15 -85.47 -59.52
C LEU A 1123 38.93 -85.41 -60.47
N THR A 1124 38.11 -86.47 -60.58
CA THR A 1124 36.89 -86.57 -61.47
C THR A 1124 35.81 -87.56 -60.96
N TRP A 1125 34.52 -87.39 -61.30
CA TRP A 1125 33.35 -88.26 -60.93
C TRP A 1125 32.13 -88.21 -61.90
N ASP A 1126 31.02 -88.93 -61.63
CA ASP A 1126 29.80 -88.92 -62.47
C ASP A 1126 28.90 -87.67 -62.27
N GLN A 1127 28.23 -87.23 -63.34
CA GLN A 1127 27.39 -86.01 -63.37
C GLN A 1127 25.94 -86.25 -62.89
N ILE A 1128 25.35 -85.26 -62.21
CA ILE A 1128 23.96 -85.22 -61.73
C ILE A 1128 23.27 -84.00 -62.33
N ASP A 1129 22.20 -84.20 -63.11
CA ASP A 1129 21.60 -83.15 -63.96
C ASP A 1129 21.05 -81.92 -63.21
N ILE A 1130 20.69 -82.05 -61.93
CA ILE A 1130 20.22 -80.92 -61.10
C ILE A 1130 21.33 -80.28 -60.26
N ALA A 1131 22.51 -80.91 -60.14
CA ALA A 1131 23.59 -80.38 -59.31
C ALA A 1131 24.24 -79.15 -59.97
N THR A 1132 24.18 -78.02 -59.28
CA THR A 1132 24.84 -76.77 -59.67
C THR A 1132 26.31 -76.75 -59.24
N SER A 1133 26.65 -77.53 -58.21
CA SER A 1133 28.02 -77.72 -57.75
C SER A 1133 28.16 -79.02 -56.95
N TYR A 1134 29.41 -79.33 -56.62
CA TYR A 1134 29.81 -80.41 -55.74
C TYR A 1134 30.71 -79.87 -54.65
N VAL A 1135 30.57 -80.41 -53.45
CA VAL A 1135 31.46 -80.20 -52.30
C VAL A 1135 32.47 -81.35 -52.30
N ILE A 1136 33.77 -81.04 -52.32
CA ILE A 1136 34.89 -81.99 -52.29
C ILE A 1136 35.72 -81.71 -51.04
N GLU A 1137 35.56 -82.51 -50.01
CA GLU A 1137 36.37 -82.42 -48.79
C GLU A 1137 37.75 -83.08 -48.98
N ARG A 1138 38.76 -82.64 -48.23
CA ARG A 1138 40.12 -83.18 -48.10
C ARG A 1138 40.53 -83.31 -46.62
N ASP A 1139 41.29 -84.33 -46.26
CA ASP A 1139 41.88 -84.51 -44.91
C ASP A 1139 43.29 -85.15 -45.06
N THR A 1140 44.06 -85.29 -43.98
CA THR A 1140 45.18 -86.24 -43.89
C THR A 1140 44.79 -87.56 -43.19
N ASP A 1141 43.59 -87.66 -42.60
CA ASP A 1141 42.95 -88.89 -42.15
C ASP A 1141 41.84 -89.36 -43.11
N SER A 1142 41.80 -90.67 -43.35
CA SER A 1142 40.78 -91.38 -44.13
C SER A 1142 39.35 -91.30 -43.58
N PHE A 1143 39.15 -90.87 -42.34
CA PHE A 1143 37.86 -90.85 -41.66
C PHE A 1143 37.17 -89.46 -41.60
N PHE A 1144 37.82 -88.38 -42.03
CA PHE A 1144 37.24 -87.01 -42.03
C PHE A 1144 36.79 -86.57 -40.62
N LEU A 1145 37.68 -86.70 -39.64
CA LEU A 1145 37.36 -86.57 -38.20
C LEU A 1145 37.80 -85.23 -37.58
N ALA A 1146 38.82 -84.58 -38.14
CA ALA A 1146 39.34 -83.29 -37.66
C ALA A 1146 40.13 -82.61 -38.78
N ASP A 1147 40.15 -81.28 -38.79
CA ASP A 1147 40.96 -80.46 -39.71
C ASP A 1147 40.74 -80.76 -41.22
N VAL A 1148 39.51 -81.15 -41.57
CA VAL A 1148 39.03 -81.32 -42.95
C VAL A 1148 39.01 -79.99 -43.69
N GLU A 1149 39.67 -79.91 -44.84
CA GLU A 1149 39.62 -78.80 -45.79
C GLU A 1149 38.51 -79.03 -46.82
N GLU A 1150 37.57 -78.10 -46.95
CA GLU A 1150 36.50 -78.20 -47.94
C GLU A 1150 36.84 -77.40 -49.22
N PHE A 1151 36.71 -78.05 -50.37
CA PHE A 1151 36.73 -77.44 -51.70
C PHE A 1151 35.35 -77.54 -52.35
N THR A 1152 35.11 -76.74 -53.39
CA THR A 1152 33.92 -76.86 -54.25
C THR A 1152 34.31 -76.88 -55.71
N SER A 1153 33.48 -77.51 -56.54
CA SER A 1153 33.58 -77.43 -58.01
C SER A 1153 32.20 -77.39 -58.66
N THR A 1154 32.04 -76.55 -59.68
CA THR A 1154 30.85 -76.53 -60.55
C THR A 1154 30.91 -77.59 -61.64
N GLU A 1155 32.07 -78.19 -61.85
CA GLU A 1155 32.30 -79.28 -62.80
C GLU A 1155 32.37 -80.62 -62.04
N ASN A 1156 32.20 -81.75 -62.73
CA ASN A 1156 32.42 -83.09 -62.17
C ASN A 1156 33.92 -83.45 -62.05
N SER A 1157 34.75 -82.45 -61.74
CA SER A 1157 36.20 -82.55 -61.61
C SER A 1157 36.78 -81.47 -60.69
N PHE A 1158 37.93 -81.72 -60.08
CA PHE A 1158 38.62 -80.78 -59.19
C PHE A 1158 40.15 -80.83 -59.43
N THR A 1159 40.90 -79.79 -59.05
CA THR A 1159 42.38 -79.79 -59.11
C THR A 1159 42.95 -78.96 -57.98
N ASP A 1160 43.72 -79.65 -57.14
CA ASP A 1160 44.31 -79.15 -55.91
C ASP A 1160 45.74 -78.61 -56.17
N ASN A 1161 45.99 -77.42 -55.64
CA ASN A 1161 47.25 -76.67 -55.77
C ASN A 1161 47.65 -76.06 -54.41
N SER A 1162 47.11 -76.52 -53.28
CA SER A 1162 47.41 -75.98 -51.92
C SER A 1162 48.30 -76.88 -51.06
N LEU A 1163 48.55 -78.10 -51.52
CA LEU A 1163 49.20 -79.17 -50.76
C LEU A 1163 50.66 -78.80 -50.40
N GLU A 1164 51.20 -79.32 -49.30
CA GLU A 1164 52.61 -79.09 -48.94
C GLU A 1164 53.55 -80.24 -49.38
N ALA A 1165 54.86 -79.98 -49.36
CA ALA A 1165 55.87 -80.88 -49.91
C ALA A 1165 56.15 -82.02 -48.94
N GLU A 1166 56.24 -83.24 -49.48
CA GLU A 1166 56.51 -84.46 -48.71
C GLU A 1166 55.35 -84.85 -47.73
N ILE A 1167 54.10 -84.46 -48.04
CA ILE A 1167 52.85 -84.80 -47.31
C ILE A 1167 51.88 -85.66 -48.18
N GLU A 1168 50.97 -86.42 -47.56
CA GLU A 1168 49.92 -87.27 -48.18
C GLU A 1168 48.52 -86.93 -47.60
N TYR A 1169 47.45 -87.03 -48.40
CA TYR A 1169 46.08 -86.56 -48.09
C TYR A 1169 44.97 -87.55 -48.53
N TYR A 1170 43.70 -87.30 -48.21
CA TYR A 1170 42.46 -88.05 -48.52
C TYR A 1170 41.38 -87.08 -49.08
N TYR A 1171 40.34 -87.51 -49.84
CA TYR A 1171 39.22 -86.66 -50.33
C TYR A 1171 37.82 -87.35 -50.33
N ARG A 1172 36.66 -86.67 -50.27
CA ARG A 1172 35.29 -87.24 -50.51
C ARG A 1172 34.29 -86.19 -51.07
N ILE A 1173 33.11 -86.59 -51.61
CA ILE A 1173 32.25 -85.68 -52.42
C ILE A 1173 30.74 -85.71 -52.06
N SER A 1174 30.05 -84.56 -52.05
CA SER A 1174 28.58 -84.42 -52.05
C SER A 1174 28.09 -83.53 -53.21
N ALA A 1175 26.83 -83.66 -53.63
CA ALA A 1175 26.19 -82.83 -54.66
C ALA A 1175 25.35 -81.71 -54.02
N VAL A 1176 25.31 -80.55 -54.66
CA VAL A 1176 24.52 -79.39 -54.25
C VAL A 1176 23.76 -78.85 -55.45
N CYS A 1177 22.46 -78.60 -55.30
CA CYS A 1177 21.59 -78.05 -56.34
C CYS A 1177 20.95 -76.72 -55.92
N CYS A 1178 20.23 -76.10 -56.85
CA CYS A 1178 19.44 -74.89 -56.62
C CYS A 1178 20.26 -73.77 -55.95
N ASP A 1179 21.37 -73.40 -56.60
CA ASP A 1179 22.29 -72.31 -56.26
C ASP A 1179 22.95 -72.37 -54.86
N GLY A 1180 22.74 -73.45 -54.11
CA GLY A 1180 23.40 -73.72 -52.83
C GLY A 1180 22.48 -74.31 -51.75
N ASP A 1181 21.17 -74.12 -51.88
CA ASP A 1181 20.23 -74.28 -50.76
C ASP A 1181 19.93 -75.75 -50.38
N TYR A 1182 20.21 -76.71 -51.27
CA TYR A 1182 19.89 -78.13 -51.04
C TYR A 1182 21.07 -79.03 -51.43
N SER A 1183 21.50 -79.87 -50.49
CA SER A 1183 22.62 -80.81 -50.64
C SER A 1183 22.20 -82.27 -50.49
N SER A 1184 23.00 -83.18 -51.07
CA SER A 1184 22.85 -84.62 -50.92
C SER A 1184 23.69 -85.19 -49.77
N SER A 1185 23.59 -86.50 -49.55
CA SER A 1185 24.61 -87.27 -48.83
C SER A 1185 25.93 -87.41 -49.64
N TYR A 1186 27.01 -87.85 -48.96
CA TYR A 1186 28.39 -87.94 -49.48
C TYR A 1186 28.78 -89.31 -50.11
N SER A 1187 29.94 -89.36 -50.78
CA SER A 1187 30.57 -90.48 -51.52
C SER A 1187 31.86 -91.09 -50.88
N ASP A 1188 32.66 -91.88 -51.66
CA ASP A 1188 33.97 -92.55 -51.35
C ASP A 1188 35.30 -91.70 -51.70
N VAL A 1189 36.60 -92.21 -51.69
CA VAL A 1189 37.90 -91.45 -51.33
C VAL A 1189 39.35 -91.60 -52.06
N VAL A 1190 40.28 -90.55 -52.17
CA VAL A 1190 41.71 -90.46 -52.85
C VAL A 1190 42.79 -89.32 -52.40
N SER A 1191 44.02 -88.93 -52.99
CA SER A 1191 45.24 -88.13 -52.36
C SER A 1191 46.25 -87.09 -53.13
N VAL A 1192 47.35 -86.39 -52.56
CA VAL A 1192 48.53 -85.57 -53.24
C VAL A 1192 49.53 -84.42 -52.55
N MET A 1193 50.29 -83.39 -53.19
CA MET A 1193 51.51 -82.52 -52.64
C MET A 1193 52.15 -81.12 -53.34
N LEU A 1194 52.74 -79.99 -52.69
CA LEU A 1194 53.64 -78.76 -53.20
C LEU A 1194 54.34 -77.58 -52.23
N THR A 1195 54.84 -76.30 -52.57
CA THR A 1195 55.50 -75.17 -51.64
C THR A 1195 56.04 -73.69 -52.15
N VAL A 1196 56.34 -72.58 -51.32
CA VAL A 1196 56.94 -71.14 -51.68
C VAL A 1196 57.67 -70.13 -50.59
N MET A 1197 58.17 -68.83 -50.86
CA MET A 1197 58.90 -67.78 -49.93
C MET A 1197 59.17 -66.20 -50.33
N ASP A 1198 59.71 -65.20 -49.48
CA ASP A 1198 60.03 -63.66 -49.67
C ASP A 1198 61.24 -62.96 -48.80
N VAL A 1199 61.69 -61.65 -48.48
CA VAL A 1199 61.31 -60.13 -48.28
C VAL A 1199 62.55 -59.04 -48.19
N ASP A 1200 62.41 -57.66 -47.97
CA ASP A 1200 63.48 -56.49 -47.98
C ASP A 1200 63.28 -55.11 -47.09
N PRO A 1201 64.24 -54.09 -46.90
CA PRO A 1201 64.17 -52.81 -46.02
C PRO A 1201 64.82 -51.34 -46.37
N THR A 1202 64.19 -50.09 -46.21
CA THR A 1202 64.75 -48.65 -45.97
C THR A 1202 63.76 -47.40 -45.60
N ALA A 1203 64.10 -46.05 -45.65
CA ALA A 1203 63.39 -44.83 -44.97
C ALA A 1203 63.06 -43.39 -45.67
N SER A 1204 63.39 -42.11 -45.17
CA SER A 1204 62.57 -40.75 -45.05
C SER A 1204 62.81 -39.29 -45.74
N ILE A 1205 61.78 -38.53 -46.28
CA ILE A 1205 61.62 -37.01 -46.57
C ILE A 1205 60.33 -36.52 -45.81
N PRO A 1206 60.40 -35.98 -44.58
CA PRO A 1206 61.04 -34.72 -44.19
C PRO A 1206 62.53 -34.77 -44.42
N ASP A 1207 63.16 -33.66 -44.82
CA ASP A 1207 64.46 -33.62 -45.51
C ASP A 1207 65.65 -34.35 -44.81
N THR A 1208 65.44 -34.82 -43.57
CA THR A 1208 66.29 -35.78 -42.85
C THR A 1208 65.53 -37.00 -42.29
N TYR A 1209 66.26 -38.09 -42.05
CA TYR A 1209 65.76 -39.29 -41.39
C TYR A 1209 65.32 -39.01 -39.94
N SER A 1210 64.11 -39.43 -39.58
CA SER A 1210 63.55 -39.21 -38.24
C SER A 1210 62.71 -40.38 -37.73
N LEU A 1211 62.75 -40.59 -36.41
CA LEU A 1211 61.90 -41.47 -35.62
C LEU A 1211 61.38 -40.63 -34.44
N GLN A 1212 60.08 -40.58 -34.25
CA GLN A 1212 59.42 -39.71 -33.27
C GLN A 1212 59.17 -40.45 -31.96
N GLN A 1213 59.11 -39.71 -30.85
CA GLN A 1213 58.77 -40.24 -29.53
C GLN A 1213 57.44 -41.00 -29.60
N ASN A 1214 57.42 -42.26 -29.16
CA ASN A 1214 56.17 -43.03 -29.13
C ASN A 1214 55.21 -42.41 -28.10
N TYR A 1215 53.98 -42.14 -28.54
CA TYR A 1215 53.00 -41.40 -27.72
C TYR A 1215 51.58 -41.96 -27.89
N PRO A 1216 50.82 -42.18 -26.80
CA PRO A 1216 51.29 -42.17 -25.41
C PRO A 1216 52.33 -43.26 -25.14
N ASN A 1217 53.17 -43.06 -24.12
CA ASN A 1217 53.77 -44.17 -23.39
C ASN A 1217 52.98 -44.40 -22.08
N PRO A 1218 53.38 -45.39 -21.28
CA PRO A 1218 53.55 -46.79 -21.62
C PRO A 1218 52.18 -47.51 -21.45
N PHE A 1219 52.14 -48.83 -21.27
CA PHE A 1219 51.04 -49.62 -20.69
C PHE A 1219 49.62 -49.54 -21.30
N ASN A 1220 49.38 -48.71 -22.32
CA ASN A 1220 48.19 -48.75 -23.15
C ASN A 1220 48.30 -49.88 -24.19
N PRO A 1221 47.17 -50.49 -24.62
CA PRO A 1221 47.17 -51.61 -25.57
C PRO A 1221 47.66 -51.23 -26.99
N THR A 1222 47.77 -49.93 -27.29
CA THR A 1222 48.37 -49.42 -28.53
C THR A 1222 49.21 -48.17 -28.25
N THR A 1223 50.29 -47.98 -29.02
CA THR A 1223 51.11 -46.75 -29.05
C THR A 1223 51.49 -46.44 -30.49
N GLN A 1224 51.59 -45.17 -30.90
CA GLN A 1224 52.01 -44.81 -32.25
C GLN A 1224 53.51 -44.55 -32.32
N ILE A 1225 54.22 -45.31 -33.17
CA ILE A 1225 55.63 -45.10 -33.53
C ILE A 1225 55.65 -44.47 -34.92
N ARG A 1226 56.09 -43.21 -35.03
CA ARG A 1226 56.08 -42.45 -36.30
C ARG A 1226 57.49 -42.21 -36.84
N TYR A 1227 57.65 -42.34 -38.15
CA TYR A 1227 58.85 -42.08 -38.96
C TYR A 1227 58.40 -41.61 -40.36
N GLY A 1228 59.30 -41.37 -41.34
CA GLY A 1228 58.91 -40.90 -42.70
C GLY A 1228 59.50 -41.66 -43.90
N LEU A 1229 59.02 -41.35 -45.14
CA LEU A 1229 59.49 -41.72 -46.51
C LEU A 1229 59.59 -40.44 -47.39
N LYS A 1230 60.39 -40.20 -48.45
CA LYS A 1230 61.38 -40.97 -49.24
C LYS A 1230 61.71 -40.24 -50.56
N GLU A 1231 62.44 -40.77 -51.55
CA GLU A 1231 62.74 -42.16 -51.96
C GLU A 1231 62.30 -43.30 -51.02
N ASN A 1232 61.05 -43.73 -51.20
CA ASN A 1232 60.42 -44.82 -50.45
C ASN A 1232 61.32 -46.05 -50.28
N ALA A 1233 61.14 -46.76 -49.16
CA ALA A 1233 61.51 -48.16 -49.00
C ALA A 1233 60.78 -48.78 -47.77
N TYR A 1234 61.02 -50.07 -47.49
CA TYR A 1234 60.36 -50.87 -46.45
C TYR A 1234 60.90 -50.61 -45.03
N VAL A 1235 60.12 -50.21 -44.02
CA VAL A 1235 60.64 -50.12 -42.62
C VAL A 1235 60.32 -51.38 -41.80
N SER A 1236 61.33 -51.86 -41.05
CA SER A 1236 61.15 -52.87 -39.99
C SER A 1236 61.08 -52.20 -38.61
N ILE A 1237 60.02 -52.48 -37.85
CA ILE A 1237 59.84 -52.04 -36.47
C ILE A 1237 59.67 -53.28 -35.60
N ASN A 1238 60.53 -53.44 -34.60
CA ASN A 1238 60.38 -54.46 -33.56
C ASN A 1238 59.99 -53.76 -32.25
N ILE A 1239 58.80 -54.08 -31.72
CA ILE A 1239 58.36 -53.65 -30.40
C ILE A 1239 58.73 -54.75 -29.41
N TYR A 1240 59.67 -54.46 -28.52
CA TYR A 1240 60.00 -55.34 -27.39
C TYR A 1240 59.17 -54.91 -26.17
N ASN A 1241 58.51 -55.86 -25.50
CA ASN A 1241 58.32 -55.73 -24.06
C ASN A 1241 59.62 -56.12 -23.33
N LEU A 1242 59.62 -55.94 -22.01
CA LEU A 1242 60.60 -56.50 -21.08
C LEU A 1242 59.94 -57.61 -20.24
#